data_AF-A0A520QRA9-F1
#
_entry.id   AF-A0A520QRA9-F1
#
_cell.length_a   1.000
_cell.length_b   1.000
_cell.length_c   1.000
_cell.angle_alpha   90.00
_cell.angle_beta   90.00
_cell.angle_gamma   90.00
#
_symmetry.space_group_name_H-M   'P 1'
#
loop_
_entity.id
_entity.type
_entity.pdbx_description
1 polymer ?
#
loop_
_entity_poly.entity_id
_entity_poly.type
_entity_poly.pdbx_seq_one_letter_code
_entity_poly.pdbx_strand_id
1 'polypeptide(L)'
;MGDLARTRVLGVPIRAPKPAEKPQPSEATSGSSEEILRFAPKVRADRYQEMVALVAEGATGVALQRQLLAYAEMVSRSEGTAGESHRAAALVLVDLLRQGWDVFLDGGAIWVSSLSGRARSGERTEDVKARVRKTLRSFRDVQLGDPAVRAFLQTMERPRRHGDRPVSILDLVDDGHDLSVQLAELTRLPPSQRARAVEGVVRPVIQVATADDHCEHTGYALYDIWRYFRHTWSLEYRATPGRSLAFLVRNAARPMAPVMGIASIANAAMQLRVRDDWIGWSTASIIQALHTKPSTWPEVRAALLDAVESACAEVRCDDLMVDVGEVIGEELERRLAVLAEAAKQRRKTELQDRADRQRRRETVESLRALPHDDRGDVDWRAASERSLFLAKRADTLAALLFARRVLRDLADDAPAVAARLSEGKAVRRAISIAAREIRKVGLSSRLLDVNVCGAVSPYRELLVGKLVALAMASEEVSAAYRSRYDGQVSEIASQLAARPISRSPDVCMLTTTSLYGVAASQYNRLKVKASLGHGQATTVRWRDLGLTEGWGTTHFSETTIASLRSLVVETTGGRNVNNVFGEGQSPRLRQAREGLAALDLDPQVYLRHRHARRVYALELVDGGRDALRLNKPARAERPSFDAIAAAWRTRWFDKRITDPEIRARVARQGPATVRDELAAPEGAQMSLFARPTRVEPTTNHAEWGGVMAKPEQSKPELIQSLYRALGACADHHSDETVALLHIETPVDLFIREHAPGKVLFVTGNPGDGKTHLLRRLSGELAAAGVDVVLDANERPNDELVEEIRTTTRSRKRGLAIAINEGILVQLLRAAEGDSWARAARRQLLNPLVYQEDQTDDADGGVLVLDLNLRNNLSLHIVSKALSTIVGVSAPCDDCPGGPACSLQANAARLRRDDVAVRVARLLDAVASVGVHATMRDLQGFLAFLLAEEQSCEYEMDVATPYWVNAFDGADGALFEAVRRFDPADVTHPLLDDVLWRKADPEHAWTLPYPRNIDTAAPLVERLEEFKATKRRALFEHRDGLSLLRSSDHVDNELRELLDGGTRATRRCVRLLNRFFDRDEERTEILYLWMTHRYDADVPRHAAAVLPLPVSNLRLLVPQLRPSLRDAFPDYRADHAILVAKDMPPADGLRFDRTLLEALLAAEQGLPSNFRRGEPEARIANFISKLAKVHGDPSKHDQVAVWLVDRDTGNNVEVSVDLRRRKYVRN
;
A
#
# COMPACT_ATOMS: atom_id res chain seq x y z
N MET A 1 -66.97 82.08 16.96
CA MET A 1 -65.99 82.25 18.06
C MET A 1 -65.99 80.96 18.85
N GLY A 2 -64.82 80.34 19.05
CA GLY A 2 -64.66 79.17 19.93
C GLY A 2 -65.30 77.87 19.41
N ASP A 3 -64.98 76.63 19.83
CA ASP A 3 -64.20 76.14 20.98
C ASP A 3 -63.86 74.62 20.80
N LEU A 4 -62.79 74.27 20.06
CA LEU A 4 -62.60 73.05 19.21
C LEU A 4 -61.95 71.80 19.88
N ALA A 5 -61.97 70.52 19.39
CA ALA A 5 -62.91 69.60 18.71
C ALA A 5 -62.25 68.19 18.54
N ARG A 6 -63.00 67.10 18.85
CA ARG A 6 -63.02 65.68 18.35
C ARG A 6 -61.75 64.77 18.33
N THR A 7 -61.62 63.71 19.16
CA THR A 7 -62.17 62.32 19.19
C THR A 7 -61.30 61.24 18.51
N ARG A 8 -60.83 60.26 19.30
CA ARG A 8 -60.18 58.98 18.91
C ARG A 8 -61.15 58.07 18.13
N VAL A 9 -60.65 57.38 17.10
CA VAL A 9 -61.37 56.31 16.35
C VAL A 9 -60.47 55.10 16.10
N LEU A 10 -61.09 53.92 16.22
CA LEU A 10 -60.65 52.54 16.00
C LEU A 10 -60.63 52.13 14.51
N GLY A 11 -59.83 51.11 14.15
CA GLY A 11 -60.21 50.05 13.19
C GLY A 11 -59.83 50.20 11.69
N VAL A 12 -58.96 49.29 11.21
CA VAL A 12 -59.12 48.25 10.13
C VAL A 12 -59.95 48.62 8.85
N PRO A 13 -59.66 48.23 7.56
CA PRO A 13 -59.07 46.95 7.04
C PRO A 13 -58.14 46.93 5.77
N ILE A 14 -57.34 45.83 5.69
CA ILE A 14 -57.06 44.83 4.61
C ILE A 14 -56.66 45.25 3.16
N ARG A 15 -55.47 44.77 2.72
CA ARG A 15 -55.22 44.11 1.40
C ARG A 15 -53.98 43.20 1.41
N ALA A 16 -54.01 42.14 0.57
CA ALA A 16 -53.19 40.91 0.52
C ALA A 16 -51.71 41.08 -0.01
N PRO A 17 -50.83 40.04 0.00
CA PRO A 17 -49.38 40.15 0.28
C PRO A 17 -48.41 40.01 -0.93
N LYS A 18 -47.15 40.49 -0.78
CA LYS A 18 -45.89 40.00 -1.42
C LYS A 18 -44.66 40.92 -1.09
N PRO A 19 -43.40 40.50 -1.34
CA PRO A 19 -42.46 39.75 -0.50
C PRO A 19 -41.37 40.63 0.19
N ALA A 20 -40.80 40.17 1.32
CA ALA A 20 -39.82 40.96 2.10
C ALA A 20 -38.37 40.86 1.57
N GLU A 21 -37.75 42.02 1.41
CA GLU A 21 -36.33 42.26 1.13
C GLU A 21 -35.42 41.84 2.30
N LYS A 22 -34.23 41.34 1.97
CA LYS A 22 -33.15 40.99 2.92
C LYS A 22 -32.41 42.26 3.38
N PRO A 23 -32.09 42.40 4.68
CA PRO A 23 -31.22 43.48 5.16
C PRO A 23 -29.73 43.14 4.98
N GLN A 24 -28.95 44.17 4.66
CA GLN A 24 -27.48 44.18 4.58
C GLN A 24 -26.81 43.99 5.97
N PRO A 25 -25.61 43.38 6.06
CA PRO A 25 -24.91 43.19 7.33
C PRO A 25 -24.00 44.38 7.67
N SER A 26 -24.16 44.92 8.89
CA SER A 26 -23.27 45.90 9.50
C SER A 26 -22.11 45.25 10.25
N GLU A 27 -20.94 45.89 10.12
CA GLU A 27 -19.76 45.94 11.00
C GLU A 27 -19.50 44.76 11.96
N ALA A 28 -18.56 43.90 11.55
CA ALA A 28 -18.01 42.81 12.35
C ALA A 28 -17.13 43.30 13.50
N THR A 29 -17.68 43.31 14.71
CA THR A 29 -16.91 43.23 15.95
C THR A 29 -16.32 41.82 16.10
N SER A 30 -15.02 41.77 16.35
CA SER A 30 -14.24 40.55 16.56
C SER A 30 -14.59 39.89 17.90
N GLY A 31 -15.52 38.94 17.87
CA GLY A 31 -15.79 37.98 18.94
C GLY A 31 -15.93 36.57 18.34
N SER A 32 -14.90 35.74 18.49
CA SER A 32 -14.86 34.37 17.93
C SER A 32 -15.52 33.37 18.89
N SER A 33 -16.78 33.01 18.64
CA SER A 33 -17.46 31.89 19.28
C SER A 33 -16.94 30.54 18.78
N GLU A 34 -16.98 29.52 19.64
CA GLU A 34 -16.92 28.12 19.20
C GLU A 34 -18.00 27.90 18.14
N GLU A 35 -17.60 27.47 16.95
CA GLU A 35 -18.53 27.29 15.84
C GLU A 35 -19.20 25.93 16.03
N ILE A 36 -20.32 25.94 16.73
CA ILE A 36 -21.21 24.79 16.93
C ILE A 36 -21.99 24.58 15.64
N LEU A 37 -21.91 23.37 15.09
CA LEU A 37 -22.44 23.05 13.77
C LEU A 37 -23.38 21.86 13.86
N ARG A 38 -24.53 21.96 13.18
CA ARG A 38 -25.45 20.84 13.07
C ARG A 38 -24.89 19.81 12.08
N PHE A 39 -24.76 18.57 12.51
CA PHE A 39 -24.39 17.46 11.64
C PHE A 39 -25.65 16.88 11.00
N ALA A 40 -25.93 17.30 9.76
CA ALA A 40 -27.13 16.94 9.01
C ALA A 40 -26.76 16.38 7.63
N PRO A 41 -26.20 15.16 7.55
CA PRO A 41 -25.87 14.54 6.28
C PRO A 41 -27.15 14.16 5.52
N LYS A 42 -27.07 14.14 4.19
CA LYS A 42 -28.12 13.63 3.29
C LYS A 42 -28.21 12.10 3.39
N VAL A 43 -28.97 11.65 4.39
CA VAL A 43 -29.26 10.24 4.67
C VAL A 43 -30.75 10.05 4.95
N ARG A 44 -31.24 8.80 4.97
CA ARG A 44 -32.63 8.50 5.33
C ARG A 44 -32.94 8.89 6.78
N ALA A 45 -34.16 9.36 7.03
CA ALA A 45 -34.58 9.88 8.33
C ALA A 45 -34.51 8.84 9.46
N ASP A 46 -34.92 7.60 9.21
CA ASP A 46 -34.86 6.49 10.18
C ASP A 46 -33.41 6.17 10.58
N ARG A 47 -32.50 6.08 9.61
CA ARG A 47 -31.07 5.85 9.85
C ARG A 47 -30.39 7.03 10.56
N TYR A 48 -30.81 8.26 10.28
CA TYR A 48 -30.35 9.41 11.05
C TYR A 48 -30.79 9.32 12.52
N GLN A 49 -32.02 8.85 12.79
CA GLN A 49 -32.52 8.64 14.15
C GLN A 49 -31.77 7.52 14.88
N GLU A 50 -31.37 6.45 14.19
CA GLU A 50 -30.48 5.43 14.78
C GLU A 50 -29.14 6.02 15.20
N MET A 51 -28.53 6.88 14.36
CA MET A 51 -27.30 7.60 14.74
C MET A 51 -27.53 8.55 15.92
N VAL A 52 -28.68 9.24 15.98
CA VAL A 52 -29.06 10.08 17.13
C VAL A 52 -29.17 9.24 18.40
N ALA A 53 -29.79 8.06 18.34
CA ALA A 53 -29.93 7.15 19.47
C ALA A 53 -28.57 6.70 20.01
N LEU A 54 -27.63 6.35 19.12
CA LEU A 54 -26.26 5.99 19.52
C LEU A 54 -25.54 7.12 20.27
N VAL A 55 -25.73 8.37 19.84
CA VAL A 55 -25.18 9.54 20.56
C VAL A 55 -25.94 9.79 21.88
N ALA A 56 -27.24 9.45 21.96
CA ALA A 56 -28.08 9.66 23.14
C ALA A 56 -27.80 8.69 24.29
N GLU A 57 -27.30 7.48 24.01
CA GLU A 57 -26.96 6.44 25.01
C GLU A 57 -25.87 6.85 26.01
N GLY A 58 -25.36 8.08 25.94
CA GLY A 58 -24.46 8.66 26.94
C GLY A 58 -23.00 8.21 26.82
N ALA A 59 -22.67 7.39 25.81
CA ALA A 59 -21.30 7.05 25.50
C ALA A 59 -20.54 8.29 25.02
N THR A 60 -19.42 8.62 25.64
CA THR A 60 -18.53 9.71 25.20
C THR A 60 -17.17 9.16 24.77
N GLY A 61 -16.50 9.86 23.86
CA GLY A 61 -15.16 9.51 23.41
C GLY A 61 -15.09 8.16 22.71
N VAL A 62 -14.29 7.23 23.24
CA VAL A 62 -13.92 5.95 22.59
C VAL A 62 -15.11 4.98 22.49
N ALA A 63 -16.02 4.98 23.47
CA ALA A 63 -17.18 4.10 23.46
C ALA A 63 -18.14 4.43 22.30
N LEU A 64 -18.43 5.72 22.10
CA LEU A 64 -19.24 6.20 20.98
C LEU A 64 -18.58 5.93 19.63
N GLN A 65 -17.24 6.09 19.54
CA GLN A 65 -16.50 5.72 18.33
C GLN A 65 -16.70 4.25 17.97
N ARG A 66 -16.65 3.34 18.95
CA ARG A 66 -16.84 1.90 18.74
C ARG A 66 -18.27 1.58 18.26
N GLN A 67 -19.28 2.20 18.88
CA GLN A 67 -20.68 2.02 18.50
C GLN A 67 -20.95 2.52 17.07
N LEU A 68 -20.46 3.70 16.70
CA LEU A 68 -20.60 4.26 15.35
C LEU A 68 -19.85 3.43 14.29
N LEU A 69 -18.71 2.84 14.64
CA LEU A 69 -17.98 1.91 13.76
C LEU A 69 -18.79 0.62 13.52
N ALA A 70 -19.31 0.01 14.59
CA ALA A 70 -20.15 -1.18 14.47
C ALA A 70 -21.42 -0.89 13.64
N TYR A 71 -22.03 0.27 13.82
CA TYR A 71 -23.14 0.74 13.00
C TYR A 71 -22.76 0.88 11.52
N ALA A 72 -21.60 1.49 11.21
CA ALA A 72 -21.13 1.62 9.83
C ALA A 72 -20.90 0.26 9.15
N GLU A 73 -20.40 -0.75 9.89
CA GLU A 73 -20.27 -2.12 9.38
C GLU A 73 -21.62 -2.81 9.19
N MET A 74 -22.56 -2.64 10.13
CA MET A 74 -23.91 -3.19 10.03
C MET A 74 -24.65 -2.65 8.80
N VAL A 75 -24.60 -1.34 8.57
CA VAL A 75 -25.18 -0.70 7.37
C VAL A 75 -24.56 -1.28 6.10
N SER A 76 -23.24 -1.44 6.07
CA SER A 76 -22.52 -2.00 4.92
C SER A 76 -22.98 -3.43 4.57
N ARG A 77 -23.32 -4.24 5.58
CA ARG A 77 -23.80 -5.62 5.39
C ARG A 77 -25.27 -5.71 5.02
N SER A 78 -26.10 -4.80 5.56
CA SER A 78 -27.56 -4.86 5.43
C SER A 78 -28.11 -4.15 4.19
N GLU A 79 -27.50 -3.05 3.75
CA GLU A 79 -28.03 -2.20 2.68
C GLU A 79 -27.16 -2.15 1.41
N GLY A 80 -25.97 -2.77 1.41
CA GLY A 80 -25.08 -2.80 0.26
C GLY A 80 -24.73 -1.41 -0.25
N THR A 81 -24.90 -1.16 -1.56
CA THR A 81 -24.64 0.16 -2.16
C THR A 81 -25.61 1.24 -1.67
N ALA A 82 -26.88 0.90 -1.42
CA ALA A 82 -27.89 1.85 -0.95
C ALA A 82 -27.58 2.42 0.46
N GLY A 83 -26.71 1.75 1.22
CA GLY A 83 -26.25 2.16 2.55
C GLY A 83 -24.96 3.01 2.56
N GLU A 84 -24.33 3.29 1.41
CA GLU A 84 -23.04 3.99 1.37
C GLU A 84 -23.10 5.40 1.95
N SER A 85 -24.22 6.10 1.77
CA SER A 85 -24.44 7.43 2.35
C SER A 85 -24.45 7.39 3.89
N HIS A 86 -25.10 6.40 4.50
CA HIS A 86 -25.18 6.25 5.95
C HIS A 86 -23.86 5.75 6.54
N ARG A 87 -23.21 4.81 5.85
CA ARG A 87 -21.87 4.32 6.21
C ARG A 87 -20.85 5.47 6.21
N ALA A 88 -20.82 6.26 5.13
CA ALA A 88 -19.92 7.40 5.02
C ALA A 88 -20.21 8.45 6.10
N ALA A 89 -21.48 8.74 6.40
CA ALA A 89 -21.87 9.67 7.46
C ALA A 89 -21.40 9.21 8.85
N ALA A 90 -21.58 7.94 9.19
CA ALA A 90 -21.12 7.38 10.47
C ALA A 90 -19.58 7.41 10.59
N LEU A 91 -18.86 7.04 9.53
CA LEU A 91 -17.40 7.08 9.50
C LEU A 91 -16.84 8.51 9.61
N VAL A 92 -17.52 9.51 9.03
CA VAL A 92 -17.17 10.92 9.22
C VAL A 92 -17.27 11.31 10.70
N LEU A 93 -18.34 10.93 11.40
CA LEU A 93 -18.48 11.20 12.85
C LEU A 93 -17.39 10.51 13.68
N VAL A 94 -17.04 9.25 13.36
CA VAL A 94 -15.97 8.52 14.03
C VAL A 94 -14.64 9.27 13.93
N ASP A 95 -14.29 9.74 12.73
CA ASP A 95 -13.04 10.44 12.51
C ASP A 95 -13.03 11.85 13.15
N LEU A 96 -14.19 12.54 13.21
CA LEU A 96 -14.33 13.78 13.98
C LEU A 96 -14.09 13.54 15.48
N LEU A 97 -14.70 12.50 16.06
CA LEU A 97 -14.47 12.09 17.45
C LEU A 97 -13.00 11.74 17.72
N ARG A 98 -12.33 11.05 16.79
CA ARG A 98 -10.89 10.72 16.90
C ARG A 98 -9.98 11.94 16.89
N GLN A 99 -10.38 12.99 16.18
CA GLN A 99 -9.70 14.30 16.26
C GLN A 99 -10.03 15.07 17.55
N GLY A 100 -10.88 14.52 18.40
CA GLY A 100 -11.32 15.14 19.62
C GLY A 100 -12.42 16.18 19.41
N TRP A 101 -13.14 16.20 18.28
CA TRP A 101 -14.34 17.04 18.18
C TRP A 101 -15.36 16.59 19.22
N ASP A 102 -16.04 17.55 19.84
CA ASP A 102 -17.14 17.24 20.73
C ASP A 102 -18.38 16.95 19.88
N VAL A 103 -19.05 15.84 20.17
CA VAL A 103 -20.30 15.42 19.54
C VAL A 103 -21.34 15.31 20.63
N PHE A 104 -22.45 16.04 20.47
CA PHE A 104 -23.51 16.11 21.46
C PHE A 104 -24.88 16.24 20.80
N LEU A 105 -25.94 16.04 21.59
CA LEU A 105 -27.30 16.21 21.14
C LEU A 105 -27.88 17.52 21.66
N ASP A 106 -28.56 18.24 20.78
CA ASP A 106 -29.39 19.38 21.13
C ASP A 106 -30.62 19.42 20.20
N GLY A 107 -31.81 19.58 20.78
CA GLY A 107 -33.09 19.57 20.06
C GLY A 107 -33.38 18.32 19.22
N GLY A 108 -32.88 17.14 19.63
CA GLY A 108 -33.06 15.88 18.89
C GLY A 108 -32.22 15.75 17.60
N ALA A 109 -31.17 16.57 17.46
CA ALA A 109 -30.22 16.51 16.36
C ALA A 109 -28.78 16.36 16.87
N ILE A 110 -27.91 15.81 16.02
CA ILE A 110 -26.47 15.71 16.30
C ILE A 110 -25.81 17.05 16.01
N TRP A 111 -25.06 17.55 16.99
CA TRP A 111 -24.23 18.74 16.86
C TRP A 111 -22.77 18.37 17.08
N VAL A 112 -21.90 19.04 16.33
CA VAL A 112 -20.47 18.86 16.41
C VAL A 112 -19.81 20.21 16.65
N SER A 113 -18.82 20.26 17.55
CA SER A 113 -18.00 21.44 17.74
C SER A 113 -16.52 21.09 17.59
N SER A 114 -15.80 21.94 16.87
CA SER A 114 -14.38 21.74 16.61
C SER A 114 -13.56 22.22 17.79
N LEU A 115 -12.68 21.37 18.33
CA LEU A 115 -11.63 21.82 19.23
C LEU A 115 -10.66 22.70 18.45
N SER A 116 -10.71 24.01 18.69
CA SER A 116 -9.64 24.88 18.20
C SER A 116 -8.31 24.46 18.85
N GLY A 117 -7.20 24.51 18.10
CA GLY A 117 -5.85 24.31 18.64
C GLY A 117 -5.37 25.44 19.59
N ARG A 118 -6.31 26.25 20.10
CA ARG A 118 -6.07 27.29 21.10
C ARG A 118 -6.16 26.69 22.51
N ALA A 119 -5.51 27.36 23.45
CA ALA A 119 -5.59 27.01 24.86
C ALA A 119 -7.04 27.16 25.36
N ARG A 120 -7.55 26.16 26.07
CA ARG A 120 -8.78 26.30 26.87
C ARG A 120 -8.53 27.29 28.01
N SER A 121 -9.61 27.86 28.57
CA SER A 121 -9.50 28.70 29.77
C SER A 121 -8.80 27.88 30.89
N GLY A 122 -7.65 28.37 31.37
CA GLY A 122 -6.83 27.68 32.38
C GLY A 122 -5.79 26.66 31.86
N GLU A 123 -5.73 26.36 30.56
CA GLU A 123 -4.78 25.39 29.99
C GLU A 123 -3.41 26.04 29.72
N ARG A 124 -2.29 25.43 30.17
CA ARG A 124 -0.94 25.95 29.88
C ARG A 124 -0.51 25.55 28.47
N THR A 125 0.50 26.24 27.95
CA THR A 125 0.99 25.99 26.58
C THR A 125 1.55 24.58 26.38
N GLU A 126 2.12 23.98 27.43
CA GLU A 126 2.62 22.60 27.41
C GLU A 126 1.47 21.58 27.31
N ASP A 127 0.37 21.83 28.00
CA ASP A 127 -0.82 20.98 27.99
C ASP A 127 -1.45 20.95 26.58
N VAL A 128 -1.51 22.10 25.90
CA VAL A 128 -1.95 22.18 24.49
C VAL A 128 -1.04 21.37 23.57
N LYS A 129 0.29 21.45 23.74
CA LYS A 129 1.25 20.68 22.93
C LYS A 129 1.13 19.18 23.19
N ALA A 130 0.93 18.77 24.45
CA ALA A 130 0.74 17.38 24.83
C ALA A 130 -0.54 16.81 24.20
N ARG A 131 -1.65 17.55 24.25
CA ARG A 131 -2.92 17.21 23.60
C ARG A 131 -2.76 16.99 22.10
N VAL A 132 -2.18 17.97 21.38
CA VAL A 132 -1.93 17.83 19.92
C VAL A 132 -0.99 16.66 19.62
N ARG A 133 0.07 16.47 20.42
CA ARG A 133 1.00 15.35 20.23
C ARG A 133 0.32 14.00 20.43
N LYS A 134 -0.56 13.87 21.42
CA LYS A 134 -1.34 12.65 21.69
C LYS A 134 -2.20 12.28 20.49
N THR A 135 -2.92 13.24 19.91
CA THR A 135 -3.72 13.04 18.70
C THR A 135 -2.86 12.64 17.50
N LEU A 136 -1.69 13.24 17.30
CA LEU A 136 -0.83 12.88 16.16
C LEU A 136 -0.20 11.49 16.35
N ARG A 137 0.23 11.16 17.58
CA ARG A 137 0.79 9.85 17.92
C ARG A 137 -0.21 8.73 17.66
N SER A 138 -1.51 8.90 17.95
CA SER A 138 -2.48 7.83 17.68
C SER A 138 -2.53 7.42 16.20
N PHE A 139 -2.40 8.37 15.24
CA PHE A 139 -2.30 8.04 13.81
C PHE A 139 -0.97 7.35 13.46
N ARG A 140 0.14 7.79 14.06
CA ARG A 140 1.44 7.13 13.89
C ARG A 140 1.41 5.71 14.45
N ASP A 141 0.79 5.50 15.59
CA ASP A 141 0.78 4.23 16.30
C ASP A 141 -0.04 3.19 15.51
N VAL A 142 -1.13 3.60 14.84
CA VAL A 142 -1.83 2.77 13.85
C VAL A 142 -0.87 2.35 12.72
N GLN A 143 -0.03 3.26 12.22
CA GLN A 143 0.97 2.96 11.20
C GLN A 143 2.08 2.03 11.70
N LEU A 144 2.55 2.17 12.95
CA LEU A 144 3.51 1.24 13.55
C LEU A 144 2.90 -0.16 13.76
N GLY A 145 1.57 -0.23 13.90
CA GLY A 145 0.81 -1.46 13.90
C GLY A 145 0.69 -2.14 12.54
N ASP A 146 1.00 -1.48 11.42
CA ASP A 146 0.92 -2.09 10.08
C ASP A 146 1.96 -3.21 9.93
N PRO A 147 1.56 -4.43 9.50
CA PRO A 147 2.48 -5.56 9.34
C PRO A 147 3.70 -5.26 8.46
N ALA A 148 3.54 -4.48 7.38
CA ALA A 148 4.63 -4.15 6.48
C ALA A 148 5.62 -3.17 7.12
N VAL A 149 5.12 -2.21 7.91
CA VAL A 149 5.98 -1.27 8.66
C VAL A 149 6.72 -2.01 9.77
N ARG A 150 6.04 -2.89 10.50
CA ARG A 150 6.65 -3.69 11.56
C ARG A 150 7.76 -4.60 11.01
N ALA A 151 7.50 -5.30 9.90
CA ALA A 151 8.50 -6.13 9.24
C ALA A 151 9.73 -5.32 8.79
N PHE A 152 9.53 -4.10 8.27
CA PHE A 152 10.61 -3.19 7.91
C PHE A 152 11.45 -2.80 9.14
N LEU A 153 10.84 -2.37 10.24
CA LEU A 153 11.55 -1.95 11.46
C LEU A 153 12.35 -3.12 12.06
N GLN A 154 11.73 -4.29 12.19
CA GLN A 154 12.39 -5.51 12.68
C GLN A 154 13.57 -5.91 11.80
N THR A 155 13.42 -5.81 10.47
CA THR A 155 14.49 -6.10 9.51
C THR A 155 15.67 -5.15 9.69
N MET A 156 15.44 -3.86 9.94
CA MET A 156 16.49 -2.86 10.18
C MET A 156 17.20 -3.06 11.53
N GLU A 157 16.47 -3.49 12.56
CA GLU A 157 17.02 -3.72 13.90
C GLU A 157 17.75 -5.06 14.06
N ARG A 158 17.46 -6.04 13.20
CA ARG A 158 18.14 -7.34 13.21
C ARG A 158 19.63 -7.16 12.88
N PRO A 159 20.55 -7.65 13.74
CA PRO A 159 21.99 -7.64 13.45
C PRO A 159 22.31 -8.38 12.15
N ARG A 160 23.23 -7.83 11.36
CA ARG A 160 23.72 -8.35 10.08
C ARG A 160 25.23 -8.27 10.05
N ARG A 161 25.90 -9.08 9.24
CA ARG A 161 27.35 -8.92 9.02
C ARG A 161 27.61 -7.84 7.97
N HIS A 162 28.49 -6.90 8.28
CA HIS A 162 29.06 -5.96 7.33
C HIS A 162 30.58 -5.94 7.54
N GLY A 163 31.32 -6.53 6.60
CA GLY A 163 32.71 -6.93 6.83
C GLY A 163 32.83 -7.90 8.02
N ASP A 164 33.75 -7.61 8.93
CA ASP A 164 34.03 -8.47 10.10
C ASP A 164 33.20 -8.15 11.34
N ARG A 165 32.24 -7.21 11.27
CA ARG A 165 31.49 -6.74 12.44
C ARG A 165 30.00 -7.06 12.29
N PRO A 166 29.33 -7.57 13.34
CA PRO A 166 27.88 -7.56 13.42
C PRO A 166 27.40 -6.12 13.64
N VAL A 167 26.49 -5.66 12.78
CA VAL A 167 25.96 -4.29 12.79
C VAL A 167 24.46 -4.29 12.54
N SER A 168 23.78 -3.30 13.08
CA SER A 168 22.34 -3.06 12.98
C SER A 168 22.09 -1.56 12.79
N ILE A 169 20.84 -1.17 12.51
CA ILE A 169 20.48 0.25 12.46
C ILE A 169 20.70 0.96 13.81
N LEU A 170 20.67 0.21 14.91
CA LEU A 170 20.84 0.73 16.26
C LEU A 170 22.28 1.14 16.58
N ASP A 171 23.26 0.59 15.87
CA ASP A 171 24.67 1.03 15.94
C ASP A 171 24.87 2.42 15.33
N LEU A 172 23.86 2.93 14.61
CA LEU A 172 23.80 4.31 14.15
C LEU A 172 23.11 5.25 15.14
N VAL A 173 22.71 4.75 16.32
CA VAL A 173 22.22 5.56 17.46
C VAL A 173 23.35 5.69 18.47
N ASP A 174 23.69 6.92 18.85
CA ASP A 174 24.77 7.15 19.80
C ASP A 174 24.38 6.71 21.21
N ASP A 175 25.34 6.19 21.97
CA ASP A 175 25.16 5.91 23.39
C ASP A 175 25.18 7.23 24.17
N GLY A 176 24.03 7.60 24.74
CA GLY A 176 23.90 8.86 25.44
C GLY A 176 24.66 8.90 26.77
N HIS A 177 24.92 7.76 27.41
CA HIS A 177 25.69 7.72 28.64
C HIS A 177 27.15 8.08 28.38
N ASP A 178 27.81 7.39 27.43
CA ASP A 178 29.19 7.69 27.02
C ASP A 178 29.30 9.12 26.45
N LEU A 179 28.35 9.53 25.60
CA LEU A 179 28.33 10.90 25.10
C LEU A 179 28.25 11.92 26.26
N SER A 180 27.40 11.68 27.26
CA SER A 180 27.27 12.56 28.43
C SER A 180 28.58 12.64 29.24
N VAL A 181 29.30 11.53 29.41
CA VAL A 181 30.60 11.50 30.11
C VAL A 181 31.62 12.35 29.36
N GLN A 182 31.76 12.16 28.06
CA GLN A 182 32.70 12.95 27.24
C GLN A 182 32.35 14.44 27.21
N LEU A 183 31.05 14.78 27.17
CA LEU A 183 30.59 16.16 27.28
C LEU A 183 30.93 16.77 28.65
N ALA A 184 30.88 15.99 29.74
CA ALA A 184 31.25 16.47 31.07
C ALA A 184 32.75 16.81 31.14
N GLU A 185 33.63 15.98 30.58
CA GLU A 185 35.06 16.27 30.50
C GLU A 185 35.37 17.56 29.72
N LEU A 186 34.69 17.77 28.59
CA LEU A 186 34.82 19.02 27.83
C LEU A 186 34.47 20.27 28.64
N THR A 187 33.48 20.17 29.54
CA THR A 187 33.08 21.30 30.39
C THR A 187 34.09 21.65 31.48
N ARG A 188 35.02 20.75 31.81
CA ARG A 188 36.12 21.02 32.75
C ARG A 188 37.27 21.80 32.11
N LEU A 189 37.38 21.78 30.78
CA LEU A 189 38.41 22.52 30.05
C LEU A 189 38.13 24.03 30.02
N PRO A 190 39.18 24.88 30.01
CA PRO A 190 39.05 26.33 29.76
C PRO A 190 38.36 26.63 28.41
N PRO A 191 37.62 27.74 28.26
CA PRO A 191 36.85 28.04 27.04
C PRO A 191 37.67 28.00 25.73
N SER A 192 38.91 28.46 25.76
CA SER A 192 39.81 28.47 24.59
C SER A 192 40.26 27.06 24.16
N GLN A 193 40.48 26.16 25.11
CA GLN A 193 40.85 24.76 24.84
C GLN A 193 39.62 23.92 24.48
N ARG A 194 38.48 24.20 25.13
CA ARG A 194 37.19 23.55 24.86
C ARG A 194 36.76 23.71 23.41
N ALA A 195 36.91 24.92 22.85
CA ALA A 195 36.51 25.21 21.47
C ALA A 195 37.18 24.27 20.43
N ARG A 196 38.42 23.83 20.69
CA ARG A 196 39.13 22.85 19.85
C ARG A 196 38.76 21.41 20.20
N ALA A 197 38.66 21.09 21.50
CA ALA A 197 38.37 19.74 21.97
C ALA A 197 36.96 19.24 21.60
N VAL A 198 35.98 20.15 21.46
CA VAL A 198 34.60 19.79 21.09
C VAL A 198 34.53 19.06 19.75
N GLU A 199 35.39 19.37 18.78
CA GLU A 199 35.40 18.69 17.47
C GLU A 199 35.80 17.21 17.57
N GLY A 200 36.53 16.83 18.61
CA GLY A 200 36.86 15.44 18.89
C GLY A 200 35.69 14.62 19.42
N VAL A 201 34.58 15.26 19.82
CA VAL A 201 33.39 14.59 20.38
C VAL A 201 32.16 14.82 19.51
N VAL A 202 31.98 16.02 18.96
CA VAL A 202 30.85 16.41 18.11
C VAL A 202 31.34 17.14 16.87
N ARG A 203 31.44 16.38 15.78
CA ARG A 203 31.74 16.87 14.42
C ARG A 203 30.58 16.51 13.49
N PRO A 204 29.57 17.39 13.38
CA PRO A 204 28.45 17.16 12.48
C PRO A 204 28.94 17.12 11.03
N VAL A 205 28.34 16.27 10.21
CA VAL A 205 28.46 16.24 8.74
C VAL A 205 27.07 16.04 8.13
N ILE A 206 26.86 16.51 6.90
CA ILE A 206 25.61 16.29 6.16
C ILE A 206 25.85 15.33 5.00
N GLN A 207 24.92 14.39 4.83
CA GLN A 207 24.96 13.37 3.79
C GLN A 207 23.61 13.30 3.09
N VAL A 208 23.61 13.21 1.75
CA VAL A 208 22.40 12.96 0.96
C VAL A 208 21.99 11.50 1.14
N ALA A 209 20.70 11.24 1.38
CA ALA A 209 20.16 9.90 1.52
C ALA A 209 19.37 9.51 0.27
N THR A 210 19.99 8.72 -0.60
CA THR A 210 19.33 8.11 -1.76
C THR A 210 19.14 6.61 -1.55
N ALA A 211 18.33 5.97 -2.40
CA ALA A 211 18.09 4.53 -2.31
C ALA A 211 19.26 3.71 -2.87
N ASP A 212 20.02 4.30 -3.80
CA ASP A 212 21.14 3.64 -4.48
C ASP A 212 22.44 3.73 -3.65
N ASP A 213 22.56 4.74 -2.80
CA ASP A 213 23.70 4.93 -1.91
C ASP A 213 23.60 4.08 -0.65
N HIS A 214 24.71 3.48 -0.24
CA HIS A 214 24.79 2.60 0.93
C HIS A 214 25.69 3.20 2.01
N CYS A 215 25.39 2.91 3.28
CA CYS A 215 26.17 3.38 4.40
C CYS A 215 27.48 2.60 4.52
N GLU A 216 28.61 3.31 4.46
CA GLU A 216 29.95 2.73 4.58
C GLU A 216 30.14 1.89 5.87
N HIS A 217 29.50 2.28 6.97
CA HIS A 217 29.64 1.61 8.26
C HIS A 217 28.74 0.38 8.43
N THR A 218 27.62 0.28 7.71
CA THR A 218 26.58 -0.71 8.01
C THR A 218 26.02 -1.46 6.80
N GLY A 219 26.32 -1.02 5.59
CA GLY A 219 25.78 -1.59 4.36
C GLY A 219 24.29 -1.28 4.11
N TYR A 220 23.59 -0.59 5.01
CA TYR A 220 22.19 -0.20 4.77
C TYR A 220 22.09 0.88 3.69
N ALA A 221 21.07 0.80 2.83
CA ALA A 221 20.68 1.90 1.96
C ALA A 221 20.44 3.17 2.79
N LEU A 222 21.02 4.31 2.38
CA LEU A 222 20.95 5.55 3.15
C LEU A 222 19.51 6.05 3.30
N TYR A 223 18.67 5.83 2.30
CA TYR A 223 17.25 6.15 2.38
C TYR A 223 16.50 5.31 3.43
N ASP A 224 16.85 4.04 3.61
CA ASP A 224 16.22 3.19 4.62
C ASP A 224 16.64 3.58 6.04
N ILE A 225 17.89 4.01 6.24
CA ILE A 225 18.34 4.65 7.49
C ILE A 225 17.46 5.87 7.79
N TRP A 226 17.28 6.75 6.81
CA TRP A 226 16.43 7.92 6.95
C TRP A 226 14.97 7.55 7.28
N ARG A 227 14.41 6.53 6.61
CA ARG A 227 13.04 6.04 6.83
C ARG A 227 12.86 5.50 8.24
N TYR A 228 13.81 4.69 8.73
CA TYR A 228 13.78 4.15 10.09
C TYR A 228 13.67 5.28 11.12
N PHE A 229 14.56 6.27 11.06
CA PHE A 229 14.51 7.41 11.98
C PHE A 229 13.26 8.27 11.82
N ARG A 230 12.67 8.33 10.62
CA ARG A 230 11.42 9.07 10.38
C ARG A 230 10.24 8.47 11.15
N HIS A 231 10.21 7.17 11.42
CA HIS A 231 9.14 6.54 12.19
C HIS A 231 9.12 6.96 13.68
N THR A 232 10.23 7.49 14.20
CA THR A 232 10.29 7.95 15.61
C THR A 232 9.44 9.20 15.88
N TRP A 233 8.98 9.92 14.85
CA TRP A 233 8.27 11.19 15.03
C TRP A 233 6.75 11.06 15.14
N SER A 234 6.12 11.99 15.85
CA SER A 234 4.69 11.95 16.18
C SER A 234 3.73 12.00 14.99
N LEU A 235 4.16 12.45 13.80
CA LEU A 235 3.31 12.46 12.60
C LEU A 235 3.58 11.20 11.78
N GLU A 236 2.54 10.49 11.35
CA GLU A 236 2.64 9.38 10.41
C GLU A 236 3.51 9.74 9.18
N TYR A 237 4.24 8.75 8.66
CA TYR A 237 5.04 8.90 7.46
C TYR A 237 4.18 8.62 6.22
N ARG A 238 4.14 9.56 5.27
CA ARG A 238 3.51 9.37 3.96
C ARG A 238 4.43 9.86 2.86
N ALA A 239 4.59 9.05 1.82
CA ALA A 239 5.36 9.44 0.65
C ALA A 239 4.73 10.67 -0.03
N THR A 240 5.56 11.66 -0.38
CA THR A 240 5.11 12.87 -1.08
C THR A 240 5.44 12.72 -2.56
N PRO A 241 4.47 12.85 -3.49
CA PRO A 241 4.75 12.74 -4.92
C PRO A 241 5.53 13.96 -5.42
N GLY A 242 6.40 13.75 -6.42
CA GLY A 242 7.19 14.80 -7.07
C GLY A 242 8.64 14.82 -6.59
N ARG A 243 9.29 15.99 -6.69
CA ARG A 243 10.70 16.13 -6.28
C ARG A 243 10.79 16.04 -4.77
N SER A 244 11.64 15.15 -4.29
CA SER A 244 12.04 15.06 -2.89
C SER A 244 13.50 14.67 -2.75
N LEU A 245 14.15 15.15 -1.70
CA LEU A 245 15.51 14.75 -1.38
C LEU A 245 15.66 14.67 0.14
N ALA A 246 16.21 13.54 0.60
CA ALA A 246 16.41 13.26 2.02
C ALA A 246 17.87 13.49 2.41
N PHE A 247 18.09 13.87 3.67
CA PHE A 247 19.41 14.17 4.23
C PHE A 247 19.55 13.56 5.62
N LEU A 248 20.74 13.03 5.89
CA LEU A 248 21.21 12.61 7.21
C LEU A 248 22.22 13.63 7.73
N VAL A 249 22.08 14.05 8.98
CA VAL A 249 23.13 14.78 9.72
C VAL A 249 23.75 13.79 10.69
N ARG A 250 25.06 13.52 10.56
CA ARG A 250 25.78 12.47 11.31
C ARG A 250 26.90 13.07 12.15
N ASN A 251 27.30 12.39 13.23
CA ASN A 251 28.45 12.80 14.03
C ASN A 251 29.70 12.03 13.60
N ALA A 252 30.50 12.63 12.72
CA ALA A 252 31.72 12.01 12.21
C ALA A 252 32.87 11.92 13.23
N ALA A 253 32.70 12.45 14.45
CA ALA A 253 33.70 12.30 15.53
C ALA A 253 33.53 11.00 16.33
N ARG A 254 32.36 10.34 16.22
CA ARG A 254 32.02 9.15 17.01
C ARG A 254 32.12 7.88 16.14
N PRO A 255 32.38 6.71 16.75
CA PRO A 255 32.34 5.43 16.04
C PRO A 255 31.01 5.26 15.29
N MET A 256 31.03 4.63 14.10
CA MET A 256 29.85 4.38 13.25
C MET A 256 29.13 5.63 12.70
N ALA A 257 29.65 6.83 12.99
CA ALA A 257 29.06 8.12 12.62
C ALA A 257 27.54 8.16 12.89
N PRO A 258 27.11 8.16 14.15
CA PRO A 258 25.70 8.04 14.52
C PRO A 258 24.88 9.20 13.96
N VAL A 259 23.61 8.93 13.69
CA VAL A 259 22.67 9.90 13.11
C VAL A 259 22.26 10.89 14.20
N MET A 260 22.61 12.16 14.00
CA MET A 260 22.24 13.25 14.89
C MET A 260 20.86 13.84 14.54
N GLY A 261 20.48 13.78 13.27
CA GLY A 261 19.21 14.31 12.79
C GLY A 261 18.94 13.97 11.34
N ILE A 262 17.69 14.16 10.92
CA ILE A 262 17.24 13.89 9.56
C ILE A 262 16.45 15.09 9.03
N ALA A 263 16.56 15.31 7.71
CA ALA A 263 15.73 16.28 7.01
C ALA A 263 15.30 15.75 5.64
N SER A 264 14.25 16.33 5.07
CA SER A 264 14.00 16.25 3.64
C SER A 264 13.38 17.53 3.12
N ILE A 265 13.72 17.86 1.88
CA ILE A 265 13.07 18.89 1.08
C ILE A 265 12.17 18.21 0.06
N ALA A 266 11.02 18.80 -0.21
CA ALA A 266 10.08 18.33 -1.22
C ALA A 266 9.39 19.51 -1.91
N ASN A 267 8.65 19.24 -2.99
CA ASN A 267 7.81 20.24 -3.63
C ASN A 267 6.93 20.99 -2.61
N ALA A 268 6.94 22.32 -2.67
CA ALA A 268 6.22 23.14 -1.72
C ALA A 268 4.69 22.94 -1.83
N ALA A 269 4.02 22.95 -0.68
CA ALA A 269 2.57 22.87 -0.61
C ALA A 269 1.95 24.02 -1.40
N MET A 270 1.01 23.69 -2.29
CA MET A 270 0.26 24.68 -3.03
C MET A 270 -0.78 25.32 -2.12
N GLN A 271 -1.12 26.60 -2.37
CA GLN A 271 -2.19 27.34 -1.65
C GLN A 271 -1.93 27.61 -0.15
N LEU A 272 -0.69 27.96 0.21
CA LEU A 272 -0.37 28.43 1.56
C LEU A 272 -0.51 29.95 1.62
N ARG A 273 -1.72 30.47 1.89
CA ARG A 273 -2.02 31.91 1.76
C ARG A 273 -1.03 32.81 2.50
N VAL A 274 -0.71 32.51 3.76
CA VAL A 274 0.24 33.30 4.56
C VAL A 274 1.61 33.45 3.88
N ARG A 275 2.11 32.37 3.25
CA ARG A 275 3.35 32.41 2.49
C ARG A 275 3.17 33.19 1.19
N ASP A 276 2.11 32.89 0.43
CA ASP A 276 1.86 33.51 -0.88
C ASP A 276 1.65 35.03 -0.74
N ASP A 277 0.93 35.48 0.29
CA ASP A 277 0.75 36.90 0.65
C ASP A 277 2.09 37.55 1.03
N TRP A 278 2.91 36.85 1.83
CA TRP A 278 4.21 37.35 2.22
C TRP A 278 5.17 37.45 1.01
N ILE A 279 5.20 36.49 0.10
CA ILE A 279 6.05 36.60 -1.11
C ILE A 279 5.55 37.74 -2.01
N GLY A 280 4.24 37.98 -2.07
CA GLY A 280 3.63 38.93 -3.01
C GLY A 280 2.96 38.23 -4.21
N TRP A 281 2.61 36.95 -4.05
CA TRP A 281 1.98 36.12 -5.10
C TRP A 281 0.45 36.14 -5.05
N SER A 282 -0.16 36.73 -4.02
CA SER A 282 -1.61 36.84 -3.95
C SER A 282 -2.10 38.17 -4.51
N THR A 283 -3.27 38.15 -5.13
CA THR A 283 -3.92 39.37 -5.61
C THR A 283 -4.12 40.40 -4.49
N ALA A 284 -4.46 39.95 -3.28
CA ALA A 284 -4.61 40.82 -2.12
C ALA A 284 -3.29 41.52 -1.75
N SER A 285 -2.18 40.79 -1.70
CA SER A 285 -0.86 41.35 -1.38
C SER A 285 -0.35 42.34 -2.45
N ILE A 286 -0.60 42.06 -3.74
CA ILE A 286 -0.24 42.97 -4.84
C ILE A 286 -1.07 44.25 -4.76
N ILE A 287 -2.39 44.14 -4.54
CA ILE A 287 -3.26 45.31 -4.37
C ILE A 287 -2.83 46.12 -3.14
N GLN A 288 -2.53 45.47 -2.02
CA GLN A 288 -2.02 46.16 -0.83
C GLN A 288 -0.68 46.87 -1.11
N ALA A 289 0.20 46.27 -1.92
CA ALA A 289 1.47 46.87 -2.30
C ALA A 289 1.30 48.13 -3.18
N LEU A 290 0.26 48.21 -4.02
CA LEU A 290 -0.07 49.44 -4.77
C LEU A 290 -0.29 50.63 -3.84
N HIS A 291 -0.96 50.41 -2.71
CA HIS A 291 -1.25 51.46 -1.73
C HIS A 291 -0.07 51.75 -0.80
N THR A 292 0.66 50.71 -0.36
CA THR A 292 1.69 50.84 0.68
C THR A 292 3.09 51.08 0.14
N LYS A 293 3.38 50.67 -1.10
CA LYS A 293 4.68 50.79 -1.78
C LYS A 293 4.49 51.06 -3.29
N PRO A 294 3.83 52.17 -3.66
CA PRO A 294 3.49 52.48 -5.05
C PRO A 294 4.71 52.52 -5.99
N SER A 295 5.88 52.92 -5.49
CA SER A 295 7.14 52.95 -6.26
C SER A 295 7.59 51.60 -6.81
N THR A 296 7.10 50.49 -6.25
CA THR A 296 7.45 49.13 -6.71
C THR A 296 6.57 48.64 -7.85
N TRP A 297 5.48 49.34 -8.18
CA TRP A 297 4.49 48.90 -9.16
C TRP A 297 5.05 48.72 -10.57
N PRO A 298 5.88 49.64 -11.14
CA PRO A 298 6.39 49.46 -12.50
C PRO A 298 7.16 48.15 -12.66
N GLU A 299 7.99 47.80 -11.67
CA GLU A 299 8.75 46.55 -11.67
C GLU A 299 7.85 45.32 -11.51
N VAL A 300 6.83 45.39 -10.65
CA VAL A 300 5.85 44.30 -10.46
C VAL A 300 5.00 44.11 -11.71
N ARG A 301 4.53 45.20 -12.33
CA ARG A 301 3.76 45.18 -13.58
C ARG A 301 4.59 44.54 -14.70
N ALA A 302 5.86 44.94 -14.85
CA ALA A 302 6.76 44.35 -15.82
C ALA A 302 6.93 42.83 -15.59
N ALA A 303 7.15 42.40 -14.34
CA ALA A 303 7.26 40.98 -14.01
C ALA A 303 5.97 40.19 -14.27
N LEU A 304 4.79 40.77 -13.98
CA LEU A 304 3.48 40.17 -14.28
C LEU A 304 3.27 40.02 -15.79
N LEU A 305 3.63 41.04 -16.57
CA LEU A 305 3.50 41.02 -18.02
C LEU A 305 4.46 40.00 -18.64
N ASP A 306 5.73 40.01 -18.25
CA ASP A 306 6.76 39.06 -18.71
C ASP A 306 6.37 37.61 -18.40
N ALA A 307 5.83 37.35 -17.21
CA ALA A 307 5.33 36.03 -16.84
C ALA A 307 4.16 35.58 -17.73
N VAL A 308 3.24 36.49 -18.09
CA VAL A 308 2.12 36.18 -18.99
C VAL A 308 2.61 35.96 -20.42
N GLU A 309 3.55 36.77 -20.91
CA GLU A 309 4.11 36.63 -22.26
C GLU A 309 4.89 35.32 -22.40
N SER A 310 5.74 35.01 -21.43
CA SER A 310 6.45 33.73 -21.35
C SER A 310 5.48 32.54 -21.30
N ALA A 311 4.42 32.63 -20.48
CA ALA A 311 3.42 31.57 -20.39
C ALA A 311 2.62 31.39 -21.70
N CYS A 312 2.32 32.46 -22.43
CA CYS A 312 1.70 32.39 -23.75
C CYS A 312 2.61 31.63 -24.74
N ALA A 313 3.91 31.93 -24.76
CA ALA A 313 4.88 31.30 -25.65
C ALA A 313 5.11 29.81 -25.34
N GLU A 314 4.84 29.39 -24.10
CA GLU A 314 4.92 27.98 -23.68
C GLU A 314 3.63 27.18 -23.92
N VAL A 315 2.55 27.79 -24.39
CA VAL A 315 1.32 27.07 -24.76
C VAL A 315 1.31 26.83 -26.27
N ARG A 316 1.29 25.56 -26.68
CA ARG A 316 1.04 25.20 -28.08
C ARG A 316 -0.35 25.67 -28.49
N CYS A 317 -0.46 26.41 -29.59
CA CYS A 317 -1.71 26.98 -30.06
C CYS A 317 -2.00 26.77 -31.56
N ASP A 318 -1.10 26.18 -32.35
CA ASP A 318 -1.29 25.99 -33.80
C ASP A 318 -2.60 25.28 -34.14
N ASP A 319 -2.91 24.20 -33.44
CA ASP A 319 -4.16 23.43 -33.57
C ASP A 319 -5.38 24.19 -33.04
N LEU A 320 -5.24 24.93 -31.94
CA LEU A 320 -6.32 25.73 -31.36
C LEU A 320 -6.77 26.85 -32.30
N MET A 321 -5.82 27.47 -33.00
CA MET A 321 -6.11 28.58 -33.92
C MET A 321 -6.84 28.12 -35.18
N VAL A 322 -6.65 26.87 -35.62
CA VAL A 322 -7.43 26.27 -36.73
C VAL A 322 -8.92 26.20 -36.36
N ASP A 323 -9.24 25.73 -35.16
CA ASP A 323 -10.62 25.59 -34.69
C ASP A 323 -11.30 26.95 -34.43
N VAL A 324 -10.54 27.94 -33.96
CA VAL A 324 -11.07 29.24 -33.53
C VAL A 324 -11.16 30.24 -34.69
N GLY A 325 -10.33 30.08 -35.72
CA GLY A 325 -10.23 30.95 -36.89
C GLY A 325 -9.42 32.23 -36.66
N GLU A 326 -9.31 33.07 -37.69
CA GLU A 326 -8.57 34.34 -37.67
C GLU A 326 -9.32 35.45 -36.92
N VAL A 327 -9.46 35.29 -35.60
CA VAL A 327 -10.02 36.32 -34.70
C VAL A 327 -8.98 36.79 -33.69
N ILE A 328 -9.12 38.03 -33.22
CA ILE A 328 -8.21 38.66 -32.26
C ILE A 328 -8.97 39.28 -31.08
N GLY A 329 -8.26 39.64 -30.01
CA GLY A 329 -8.83 40.35 -28.88
C GLY A 329 -9.86 39.51 -28.09
N GLU A 330 -10.93 40.15 -27.62
CA GLU A 330 -11.94 39.53 -26.76
C GLU A 330 -12.67 38.36 -27.42
N GLU A 331 -12.86 38.42 -28.74
CA GLU A 331 -13.54 37.36 -29.47
C GLU A 331 -12.70 36.07 -29.51
N LEU A 332 -11.38 36.20 -29.65
CA LEU A 332 -10.44 35.08 -29.53
C LEU A 332 -10.48 34.45 -28.14
N GLU A 333 -10.44 35.28 -27.08
CA GLU A 333 -10.54 34.84 -25.69
C GLU A 333 -11.83 34.04 -25.46
N ARG A 334 -12.96 34.53 -25.98
CA ARG A 334 -14.28 33.90 -25.84
C ARG A 334 -14.36 32.56 -26.58
N ARG A 335 -13.89 32.49 -27.82
CA ARG A 335 -13.91 31.25 -28.62
C ARG A 335 -13.00 30.17 -28.03
N LEU A 336 -11.83 30.54 -27.51
CA LEU A 336 -10.96 29.60 -26.79
C LEU A 336 -11.64 29.04 -25.52
N ALA A 337 -12.38 29.86 -24.77
CA ALA A 337 -13.13 29.38 -23.61
C ALA A 337 -14.25 28.39 -24.00
N VAL A 338 -14.94 28.64 -25.13
CA VAL A 338 -15.93 27.70 -25.68
C VAL A 338 -15.26 26.38 -26.09
N LEU A 339 -14.11 26.44 -26.77
CA LEU A 339 -13.33 25.25 -27.13
C LEU A 339 -12.90 24.45 -25.90
N ALA A 340 -12.49 25.14 -24.83
CA ALA A 340 -12.11 24.51 -23.58
C ALA A 340 -13.28 23.76 -22.91
N GLU A 341 -14.46 24.37 -22.85
CA GLU A 341 -15.67 23.71 -22.32
C GLU A 341 -16.10 22.51 -23.19
N ALA A 342 -16.05 22.64 -24.52
CA ALA A 342 -16.30 21.51 -25.41
C ALA A 342 -15.32 20.35 -25.15
N ALA A 343 -14.04 20.66 -24.94
CA ALA A 343 -13.01 19.66 -24.63
C ALA A 343 -13.19 19.02 -23.24
N LYS A 344 -13.61 19.78 -22.21
CA LYS A 344 -13.98 19.23 -20.89
C LYS A 344 -15.16 18.28 -21.00
N GLN A 345 -16.17 18.64 -21.79
CA GLN A 345 -17.33 17.79 -22.02
C GLN A 345 -16.95 16.52 -22.76
N ARG A 346 -16.13 16.62 -23.84
CA ARG A 346 -15.54 15.45 -24.51
C ARG A 346 -14.77 14.57 -23.53
N ARG A 347 -13.93 15.15 -22.68
CA ARG A 347 -13.18 14.41 -21.66
C ARG A 347 -14.08 13.72 -20.64
N LYS A 348 -15.19 14.35 -20.23
CA LYS A 348 -16.18 13.72 -19.34
C LYS A 348 -16.81 12.53 -20.02
N THR A 349 -17.20 12.66 -21.28
CA THR A 349 -17.73 11.55 -22.09
C THR A 349 -16.69 10.46 -22.31
N GLU A 350 -15.42 10.78 -22.59
CA GLU A 350 -14.33 9.80 -22.69
C GLU A 350 -14.04 9.10 -21.36
N LEU A 351 -14.16 9.79 -20.23
CA LEU A 351 -13.96 9.19 -18.90
C LEU A 351 -15.13 8.34 -18.48
N GLN A 352 -16.35 8.75 -18.86
CA GLN A 352 -17.54 7.91 -18.83
C GLN A 352 -17.23 6.72 -19.70
N ASP A 353 -17.16 6.83 -21.04
CA ASP A 353 -16.83 5.79 -22.05
C ASP A 353 -15.64 4.90 -21.64
N ARG A 354 -14.61 5.43 -21.01
CA ARG A 354 -13.51 4.63 -20.50
C ARG A 354 -13.86 3.86 -19.25
N ALA A 355 -14.37 4.54 -18.21
CA ALA A 355 -14.86 3.86 -17.01
C ALA A 355 -15.76 2.74 -17.49
N ASP A 356 -16.60 3.13 -18.45
CA ASP A 356 -17.45 2.44 -19.38
C ASP A 356 -16.85 1.12 -19.93
N ARG A 357 -15.94 1.19 -20.86
CA ARG A 357 -15.13 0.07 -21.33
C ARG A 357 -14.41 -0.72 -20.21
N GLN A 358 -14.05 -0.14 -19.06
CA GLN A 358 -13.39 -0.86 -17.96
C GLN A 358 -14.30 -1.79 -17.17
N ARG A 359 -15.48 -1.34 -16.72
CA ARG A 359 -16.37 -2.28 -16.02
C ARG A 359 -17.01 -3.23 -17.07
N ARG A 360 -17.01 -2.87 -18.37
CA ARG A 360 -17.08 -3.80 -19.50
C ARG A 360 -15.69 -4.39 -19.89
N ARG A 361 -14.74 -4.53 -18.97
CA ARG A 361 -13.44 -5.26 -19.06
C ARG A 361 -12.69 -5.27 -20.42
N GLU A 362 -12.80 -4.20 -21.20
CA GLU A 362 -11.95 -3.99 -22.35
C GLU A 362 -10.59 -3.53 -21.88
N THR A 363 -9.55 -3.87 -22.65
CA THR A 363 -8.23 -3.29 -22.43
C THR A 363 -8.33 -1.80 -22.68
N VAL A 364 -8.18 -1.01 -21.62
CA VAL A 364 -8.05 0.44 -21.72
C VAL A 364 -6.64 0.83 -21.31
N GLU A 365 -6.02 1.70 -22.10
CA GLU A 365 -4.69 2.24 -21.82
C GLU A 365 -4.64 2.87 -20.42
N SER A 366 -3.51 2.87 -19.73
CA SER A 366 -3.43 3.60 -18.45
C SER A 366 -3.67 5.10 -18.67
N LEU A 367 -4.49 5.74 -17.84
CA LEU A 367 -4.64 7.21 -17.88
C LEU A 367 -3.32 7.95 -17.57
N ARG A 368 -2.31 7.25 -17.05
CA ARG A 368 -0.96 7.77 -16.76
C ARG A 368 0.05 7.48 -17.87
N ALA A 369 -0.26 6.60 -18.82
CA ALA A 369 0.67 6.29 -19.90
C ALA A 369 0.80 7.52 -20.80
N LEU A 370 2.03 7.93 -21.12
CA LEU A 370 2.30 8.94 -22.13
C LEU A 370 2.36 8.25 -23.50
N PRO A 371 1.92 8.90 -24.57
CA PRO A 371 2.11 8.37 -25.92
C PRO A 371 3.60 8.38 -26.26
N HIS A 372 4.03 7.38 -27.02
CA HIS A 372 5.40 7.23 -27.49
C HIS A 372 5.45 7.25 -29.02
N ASP A 373 6.53 7.79 -29.60
CA ASP A 373 6.79 7.76 -31.03
C ASP A 373 7.41 6.41 -31.47
N ASP A 374 7.67 6.27 -32.78
CA ASP A 374 8.25 5.04 -33.36
C ASP A 374 9.65 4.68 -32.81
N ARG A 375 10.33 5.63 -32.13
CA ARG A 375 11.64 5.42 -31.50
C ARG A 375 11.53 5.05 -30.03
N GLY A 376 10.31 5.05 -29.47
CA GLY A 376 10.04 4.81 -28.06
C GLY A 376 10.21 6.06 -27.18
N ASP A 377 10.50 7.22 -27.75
CA ASP A 377 10.56 8.49 -27.02
C ASP A 377 9.14 9.02 -26.76
N VAL A 378 8.95 9.86 -25.75
CA VAL A 378 7.63 10.43 -25.44
C VAL A 378 7.20 11.41 -26.54
N ASP A 379 6.06 11.13 -27.19
CA ASP A 379 5.45 12.02 -28.16
C ASP A 379 4.67 13.14 -27.44
N TRP A 380 5.36 14.24 -27.15
CA TRP A 380 4.75 15.40 -26.51
C TRP A 380 3.64 16.05 -27.33
N ARG A 381 3.65 15.90 -28.67
CA ARG A 381 2.62 16.46 -29.56
C ARG A 381 1.33 15.66 -29.42
N ALA A 382 1.39 14.33 -29.50
CA ALA A 382 0.24 13.47 -29.22
C ALA A 382 -0.28 13.63 -27.79
N ALA A 383 0.62 13.78 -26.80
CA ALA A 383 0.22 13.98 -25.40
C ALA A 383 -0.55 15.30 -25.20
N SER A 384 -0.17 16.34 -25.93
CA SER A 384 -0.78 17.68 -25.90
C SER A 384 -2.19 17.73 -26.50
N GLU A 385 -2.50 16.79 -27.40
CA GLU A 385 -3.76 16.71 -28.15
C GLU A 385 -4.86 15.96 -27.40
N ARG A 386 -4.52 15.24 -26.32
CA ARG A 386 -5.51 14.59 -25.44
C ARG A 386 -6.49 15.62 -24.88
N SER A 387 -7.78 15.26 -24.78
CA SER A 387 -8.87 16.17 -24.38
C SER A 387 -8.62 16.93 -23.07
N LEU A 388 -7.94 16.32 -22.09
CA LEU A 388 -7.52 17.00 -20.85
C LEU A 388 -6.58 18.19 -21.14
N PHE A 389 -5.56 17.99 -21.96
CA PHE A 389 -4.56 19.02 -22.26
C PHE A 389 -5.04 20.01 -23.32
N LEU A 390 -5.88 19.59 -24.26
CA LEU A 390 -6.56 20.52 -25.17
C LEU A 390 -7.43 21.51 -24.38
N ALA A 391 -8.27 21.02 -23.46
CA ALA A 391 -9.06 21.88 -22.56
C ALA A 391 -8.17 22.84 -21.76
N LYS A 392 -7.09 22.31 -21.18
CA LYS A 392 -6.16 23.08 -20.35
C LYS A 392 -5.41 24.14 -21.14
N ARG A 393 -4.96 23.84 -22.37
CA ARG A 393 -4.28 24.80 -23.25
C ARG A 393 -5.23 25.92 -23.66
N ALA A 394 -6.45 25.59 -24.10
CA ALA A 394 -7.45 26.57 -24.51
C ALA A 394 -7.87 27.49 -23.34
N ASP A 395 -8.19 26.94 -22.16
CA ASP A 395 -8.52 27.73 -20.95
C ASP A 395 -7.35 28.61 -20.51
N THR A 396 -6.13 28.05 -20.51
CA THR A 396 -4.93 28.79 -20.09
C THR A 396 -4.66 29.93 -21.06
N LEU A 397 -4.67 29.66 -22.37
CA LEU A 397 -4.42 30.68 -23.38
C LEU A 397 -5.48 31.79 -23.35
N ALA A 398 -6.77 31.45 -23.24
CA ALA A 398 -7.83 32.44 -23.09
C ALA A 398 -7.61 33.36 -21.88
N ALA A 399 -7.26 32.79 -20.72
CA ALA A 399 -6.98 33.55 -19.52
C ALA A 399 -5.73 34.43 -19.66
N LEU A 400 -4.66 33.93 -20.29
CA LEU A 400 -3.42 34.67 -20.49
C LEU A 400 -3.59 35.82 -21.48
N LEU A 401 -4.32 35.62 -22.57
CA LEU A 401 -4.62 36.68 -23.54
C LEU A 401 -5.44 37.82 -22.91
N PHE A 402 -6.46 37.47 -22.11
CA PHE A 402 -7.21 38.42 -21.31
C PHE A 402 -6.29 39.21 -20.36
N ALA A 403 -5.44 38.51 -19.61
CA ALA A 403 -4.53 39.16 -18.66
C ALA A 403 -3.52 40.06 -19.37
N ARG A 404 -2.96 39.62 -20.49
CA ARG A 404 -2.01 40.38 -21.32
C ARG A 404 -2.60 41.70 -21.78
N ARG A 405 -3.82 41.66 -22.33
CA ARG A 405 -4.53 42.86 -22.81
C ARG A 405 -4.77 43.84 -21.67
N VAL A 406 -5.40 43.37 -20.58
CA VAL A 406 -5.73 44.23 -19.44
C VAL A 406 -4.47 44.81 -18.77
N LEU A 407 -3.39 44.04 -18.61
CA LEU A 407 -2.14 44.52 -17.99
C LEU A 407 -1.39 45.55 -18.85
N ARG A 408 -1.40 45.38 -20.18
CA ARG A 408 -0.82 46.36 -21.11
C ARG A 408 -1.53 47.71 -21.03
N ASP A 409 -2.84 47.69 -20.82
CA ASP A 409 -3.68 48.90 -20.67
C ASP A 409 -3.57 49.57 -19.27
N LEU A 410 -2.83 48.99 -18.32
CA LEU A 410 -2.56 49.63 -17.03
C LEU A 410 -1.41 50.63 -17.14
N ALA A 411 -1.58 51.78 -16.49
CA ALA A 411 -0.52 52.77 -16.34
C ALA A 411 0.58 52.28 -15.37
N ASP A 412 1.78 52.85 -15.50
CA ASP A 412 2.87 52.66 -14.54
C ASP A 412 2.66 53.47 -13.25
N ASP A 413 1.66 54.36 -13.22
CA ASP A 413 1.23 55.08 -12.02
C ASP A 413 0.34 54.20 -11.12
N ALA A 414 0.84 53.84 -9.94
CA ALA A 414 0.13 52.95 -9.01
C ALA A 414 -1.19 53.53 -8.47
N PRO A 415 -1.29 54.82 -8.08
CA PRO A 415 -2.57 55.45 -7.72
C PRO A 415 -3.65 55.34 -8.79
N ALA A 416 -3.32 55.59 -10.07
CA ALA A 416 -4.27 55.44 -11.18
C ALA A 416 -4.79 53.99 -11.32
N VAL A 417 -3.92 52.99 -11.12
CA VAL A 417 -4.31 51.57 -11.12
C VAL A 417 -5.19 51.23 -9.91
N ALA A 418 -4.86 51.76 -8.73
CA ALA A 418 -5.64 51.58 -7.51
C ALA A 418 -7.07 52.16 -7.64
N ALA A 419 -7.24 53.29 -8.33
CA ALA A 419 -8.56 53.85 -8.63
C ALA A 419 -9.39 52.90 -9.52
N ARG A 420 -8.82 52.40 -10.63
CA ARG A 420 -9.50 51.44 -11.52
C ARG A 420 -9.85 50.11 -10.84
N LEU A 421 -9.08 49.69 -9.83
CA LEU A 421 -9.35 48.47 -9.05
C LEU A 421 -10.60 48.57 -8.18
N SER A 422 -10.92 49.76 -7.68
CA SER A 422 -12.13 50.02 -6.89
C SER A 422 -13.39 49.92 -7.75
N GLU A 423 -13.27 50.14 -9.05
CA GLU A 423 -14.37 50.23 -10.01
C GLU A 423 -14.59 48.96 -10.85
N GLY A 424 -13.56 48.10 -11.02
CA GLY A 424 -13.57 47.03 -12.03
C GLY A 424 -13.10 45.64 -11.58
N LYS A 425 -13.95 44.62 -11.77
CA LYS A 425 -13.61 43.18 -11.55
C LYS A 425 -12.52 42.66 -12.52
N ALA A 426 -12.33 43.31 -13.67
CA ALA A 426 -11.42 42.88 -14.73
C ALA A 426 -9.93 43.00 -14.34
N VAL A 427 -9.51 44.14 -13.77
CA VAL A 427 -8.12 44.37 -13.36
C VAL A 427 -7.70 43.38 -12.26
N ARG A 428 -8.57 43.17 -11.27
CA ARG A 428 -8.35 42.19 -10.20
C ARG A 428 -8.17 40.78 -10.77
N ARG A 429 -8.98 40.39 -11.77
CA ARG A 429 -8.87 39.10 -12.47
C ARG A 429 -7.54 38.99 -13.24
N ALA A 430 -7.14 40.02 -13.97
CA ALA A 430 -5.89 40.03 -14.73
C ALA A 430 -4.65 39.89 -13.83
N ILE A 431 -4.58 40.64 -12.73
CA ILE A 431 -3.52 40.51 -11.71
C ILE A 431 -3.53 39.10 -11.12
N SER A 432 -4.71 38.54 -10.83
CA SER A 432 -4.83 37.18 -10.30
C SER A 432 -4.27 36.11 -11.26
N ILE A 433 -4.55 36.23 -12.55
CA ILE A 433 -4.04 35.31 -13.58
C ILE A 433 -2.52 35.43 -13.69
N ALA A 434 -1.98 36.65 -13.81
CA ALA A 434 -0.53 36.85 -13.96
C ALA A 434 0.26 36.44 -12.70
N ALA A 435 -0.23 36.78 -11.51
CA ALA A 435 0.39 36.37 -10.26
C ALA A 435 0.41 34.84 -10.09
N ARG A 436 -0.62 34.16 -10.60
CA ARG A 436 -0.67 32.69 -10.64
C ARG A 436 0.45 32.11 -11.51
N GLU A 437 0.79 32.73 -12.64
CA GLU A 437 1.88 32.26 -13.50
C GLU A 437 3.27 32.45 -12.85
N ILE A 438 3.53 33.61 -12.22
CA ILE A 438 4.75 33.81 -11.43
C ILE A 438 4.86 32.73 -10.34
N ARG A 439 3.78 32.55 -9.56
CA ARG A 439 3.74 31.55 -8.49
C ARG A 439 3.97 30.13 -9.01
N LYS A 440 3.41 29.78 -10.17
CA LYS A 440 3.57 28.46 -10.80
C LYS A 440 5.04 28.18 -11.11
N VAL A 441 5.78 29.15 -11.67
CA VAL A 441 7.22 29.01 -11.92
C VAL A 441 7.97 28.82 -10.61
N GLY A 442 7.69 29.69 -9.61
CA GLY A 442 8.31 29.60 -8.29
C GLY A 442 8.12 28.25 -7.61
N LEU A 443 6.88 27.75 -7.53
CA LEU A 443 6.54 26.46 -6.90
C LEU A 443 7.06 25.23 -7.66
N SER A 444 7.37 25.37 -8.95
CA SER A 444 7.79 24.23 -9.77
C SER A 444 9.22 23.76 -9.47
N SER A 445 10.13 24.68 -9.12
CA SER A 445 11.53 24.33 -8.92
C SER A 445 12.33 25.24 -7.98
N ARG A 446 11.84 26.45 -7.67
CA ARG A 446 12.61 27.51 -6.99
C ARG A 446 12.22 27.73 -5.53
N LEU A 447 11.07 27.21 -5.12
CA LEU A 447 10.55 27.19 -3.77
C LEU A 447 10.22 25.76 -3.37
N LEU A 448 10.81 25.27 -2.29
CA LEU A 448 10.56 23.93 -1.75
C LEU A 448 10.11 24.01 -0.29
N ASP A 449 9.46 22.95 0.18
CA ASP A 449 9.16 22.78 1.59
C ASP A 449 10.13 21.82 2.24
N VAL A 450 10.58 22.17 3.44
CA VAL A 450 11.18 21.21 4.38
C VAL A 450 10.03 20.45 5.03
N ASN A 451 9.73 19.25 4.54
CA ASN A 451 8.62 18.42 5.02
C ASN A 451 9.02 17.50 6.18
N VAL A 452 10.32 17.26 6.37
CA VAL A 452 10.92 16.53 7.50
C VAL A 452 12.10 17.33 7.99
N CYS A 453 12.18 17.61 9.30
CA CYS A 453 13.35 18.24 9.91
C CYS A 453 13.32 18.06 11.43
N GLY A 454 14.33 17.40 11.97
CA GLY A 454 14.42 17.20 13.41
C GLY A 454 15.66 16.41 13.82
N ALA A 455 15.92 16.42 15.12
CA ALA A 455 17.00 15.64 15.72
C ALA A 455 16.54 14.22 16.07
N VAL A 456 17.51 13.33 16.12
CA VAL A 456 17.39 11.95 16.58
C VAL A 456 17.97 11.87 18.00
N SER A 457 17.45 10.96 18.83
CA SER A 457 17.99 10.73 20.18
C SER A 457 19.41 10.12 20.09
N PRO A 458 20.35 10.49 20.98
CA PRO A 458 20.22 11.38 22.14
C PRO A 458 20.39 12.88 21.83
N TYR A 459 20.71 13.23 20.58
CA TYR A 459 21.04 14.60 20.15
C TYR A 459 19.90 15.63 20.21
N ARG A 460 18.65 15.18 20.42
CA ARG A 460 17.48 16.04 20.64
C ARG A 460 17.69 17.03 21.78
N GLU A 461 18.32 16.61 22.88
CA GLU A 461 18.59 17.45 24.06
C GLU A 461 19.64 18.54 23.80
N LEU A 462 20.54 18.28 22.84
CA LEU A 462 21.67 19.12 22.45
C LEU A 462 21.31 20.16 21.39
N LEU A 463 20.02 20.36 21.10
CA LEU A 463 19.51 21.33 20.13
C LEU A 463 19.98 21.10 18.69
N VAL A 464 20.28 19.85 18.33
CA VAL A 464 20.65 19.49 16.95
C VAL A 464 19.50 19.73 15.96
N GLY A 465 18.24 19.75 16.41
CA GLY A 465 17.12 20.13 15.54
C GLY A 465 17.27 21.54 14.95
N LYS A 466 17.95 22.45 15.67
CA LYS A 466 18.31 23.78 15.17
C LYS A 466 19.44 23.72 14.13
N LEU A 467 20.44 22.85 14.34
CA LEU A 467 21.50 22.61 13.37
C LEU A 467 20.91 22.09 12.06
N VAL A 468 20.08 21.04 12.13
CA VAL A 468 19.44 20.45 10.94
C VAL A 468 18.59 21.47 10.20
N ALA A 469 17.82 22.31 10.92
CA ALA A 469 17.05 23.38 10.30
C ALA A 469 17.92 24.46 9.63
N LEU A 470 19.05 24.83 10.24
CA LEU A 470 19.99 25.79 9.63
C LEU A 470 20.76 25.19 8.46
N ALA A 471 21.09 23.89 8.53
CA ALA A 471 21.82 23.14 7.50
C ALA A 471 21.09 23.16 6.16
N MET A 472 19.77 23.31 6.15
CA MET A 472 18.99 23.48 4.92
C MET A 472 19.38 24.73 4.11
N ALA A 473 20.12 25.67 4.71
CA ALA A 473 20.67 26.84 4.03
C ALA A 473 22.02 26.59 3.33
N SER A 474 22.60 25.40 3.48
CA SER A 474 23.97 25.13 3.06
C SER A 474 24.10 24.94 1.55
N GLU A 475 25.31 25.16 1.05
CA GLU A 475 25.60 24.93 -0.37
C GLU A 475 25.48 23.44 -0.74
N GLU A 476 25.83 22.52 0.16
CA GLU A 476 25.73 21.07 -0.04
C GLU A 476 24.29 20.63 -0.32
N VAL A 477 23.31 21.14 0.42
CA VAL A 477 21.88 20.85 0.21
C VAL A 477 21.43 21.32 -1.16
N SER A 478 21.82 22.54 -1.53
CA SER A 478 21.40 23.15 -2.79
C SER A 478 22.13 22.55 -4.00
N ALA A 479 23.39 22.14 -3.84
CA ALA A 479 24.18 21.43 -4.85
C ALA A 479 23.61 20.02 -5.09
N ALA A 480 23.26 19.31 -4.03
CA ALA A 480 22.62 18.00 -4.14
C ALA A 480 21.28 18.07 -4.87
N TYR A 481 20.45 19.08 -4.58
CA TYR A 481 19.19 19.28 -5.29
C TYR A 481 19.41 19.62 -6.77
N ARG A 482 20.38 20.49 -7.09
CA ARG A 482 20.72 20.80 -8.49
C ARG A 482 21.21 19.56 -9.23
N SER A 483 22.19 18.85 -8.69
CA SER A 483 22.75 17.63 -9.28
C SER A 483 21.67 16.59 -9.61
N ARG A 484 20.71 16.38 -8.70
CA ARG A 484 19.63 15.40 -8.89
C ARG A 484 18.59 15.79 -9.93
N TYR A 485 18.30 17.08 -10.08
CA TYR A 485 17.14 17.56 -10.85
C TYR A 485 17.50 18.43 -12.06
N ASP A 486 18.79 18.59 -12.35
CA ASP A 486 19.25 19.24 -13.56
C ASP A 486 18.82 18.45 -14.80
N GLY A 487 18.45 19.15 -15.86
CA GLY A 487 17.94 18.53 -17.10
C GLY A 487 16.58 17.80 -16.98
N GLN A 488 16.00 17.64 -15.79
CA GLN A 488 14.75 16.88 -15.62
C GLN A 488 13.56 17.57 -16.30
N VAL A 489 12.89 16.83 -17.19
CA VAL A 489 11.73 17.31 -17.94
C VAL A 489 10.48 17.42 -17.05
N SER A 490 9.75 18.53 -17.18
CA SER A 490 8.47 18.77 -16.51
C SER A 490 7.33 18.27 -17.38
N GLU A 491 6.75 17.11 -17.05
CA GLU A 491 5.70 16.46 -17.85
C GLU A 491 4.48 17.37 -18.15
N ILE A 492 4.01 18.14 -17.15
CA ILE A 492 2.83 19.01 -17.33
C ILE A 492 3.16 20.20 -18.24
N ALA A 493 4.31 20.84 -18.04
CA ALA A 493 4.73 21.95 -18.88
C ALA A 493 5.00 21.45 -20.32
N SER A 494 5.56 20.25 -20.45
CA SER A 494 5.87 19.65 -21.75
C SER A 494 4.62 19.28 -22.54
N GLN A 495 3.57 18.78 -21.88
CA GLN A 495 2.28 18.52 -22.52
C GLN A 495 1.52 19.82 -22.90
N LEU A 496 1.71 20.92 -22.16
CA LEU A 496 1.16 22.23 -22.56
C LEU A 496 1.91 22.82 -23.77
N ALA A 497 3.23 22.61 -23.82
CA ALA A 497 4.10 23.14 -24.86
C ALA A 497 4.23 22.23 -26.09
N ALA A 498 3.78 20.97 -26.00
CA ALA A 498 4.01 19.90 -26.97
C ALA A 498 5.48 19.65 -27.31
N ARG A 499 6.39 19.92 -26.37
CA ARG A 499 7.84 19.72 -26.47
C ARG A 499 8.42 19.58 -25.06
N PRO A 500 9.57 18.93 -24.86
CA PRO A 500 10.16 18.81 -23.54
C PRO A 500 10.50 20.21 -22.96
N ILE A 501 10.04 20.46 -21.73
CA ILE A 501 10.33 21.67 -20.96
C ILE A 501 11.07 21.26 -19.68
N SER A 502 12.33 21.65 -19.55
CA SER A 502 13.08 21.57 -18.30
C SER A 502 13.03 22.93 -17.58
N ARG A 503 13.14 22.90 -16.25
CA ARG A 503 13.17 24.12 -15.40
C ARG A 503 14.44 24.11 -14.59
N SER A 504 15.09 25.27 -14.45
CA SER A 504 16.27 25.39 -13.59
C SER A 504 15.95 24.94 -12.15
N PRO A 505 16.77 24.05 -11.54
CA PRO A 505 16.66 23.64 -10.15
C PRO A 505 17.30 24.63 -9.16
N ASP A 506 17.37 25.93 -9.49
CA ASP A 506 17.91 26.96 -8.60
C ASP A 506 16.91 27.37 -7.51
N VAL A 507 17.04 26.74 -6.33
CA VAL A 507 16.20 27.04 -5.17
C VAL A 507 16.59 28.38 -4.54
N CYS A 508 15.62 29.29 -4.44
CA CYS A 508 15.78 30.60 -3.82
C CYS A 508 15.36 30.62 -2.35
N MET A 509 14.40 29.78 -1.99
CA MET A 509 13.80 29.80 -0.66
C MET A 509 13.26 28.42 -0.28
N LEU A 510 13.30 28.14 1.02
CA LEU A 510 12.63 27.00 1.65
C LEU A 510 11.53 27.50 2.58
N THR A 511 10.42 26.78 2.65
CA THR A 511 9.36 27.00 3.64
C THR A 511 9.11 25.76 4.49
N THR A 512 8.47 25.93 5.64
CA THR A 512 8.06 24.80 6.49
C THR A 512 6.86 25.21 7.33
N THR A 513 6.06 24.23 7.73
CA THR A 513 5.05 24.41 8.79
C THR A 513 5.52 23.75 10.08
N SER A 514 5.32 24.39 11.23
CA SER A 514 5.56 23.76 12.53
C SER A 514 4.51 22.69 12.84
N LEU A 515 4.83 21.79 13.77
CA LEU A 515 3.86 20.83 14.30
C LEU A 515 2.75 21.51 15.13
N TYR A 516 3.08 22.61 15.81
CA TYR A 516 2.19 23.33 16.74
C TYR A 516 2.00 24.79 16.33
N GLY A 517 0.78 25.32 16.45
CA GLY A 517 0.49 26.75 16.31
C GLY A 517 0.86 27.59 17.54
N VAL A 518 0.91 26.95 18.71
CA VAL A 518 1.22 27.57 20.01
C VAL A 518 2.69 27.38 20.42
N ALA A 519 3.27 28.42 21.05
CA ALA A 519 4.66 28.49 21.54
C ALA A 519 5.80 28.46 20.51
N ALA A 520 7.03 28.54 21.02
CA ALA A 520 8.27 28.42 20.26
C ALA A 520 8.40 27.02 19.63
N SER A 521 8.67 27.01 18.33
CA SER A 521 9.15 25.86 17.54
C SER A 521 10.69 25.90 17.45
N GLN A 522 11.32 24.87 16.88
CA GLN A 522 12.76 24.87 16.62
C GLN A 522 13.22 25.98 15.66
N TYR A 523 12.30 26.50 14.84
CA TYR A 523 12.52 27.59 13.89
C TYR A 523 12.39 28.98 14.53
N ASN A 524 11.86 29.06 15.75
CA ASN A 524 11.63 30.35 16.41
C ASN A 524 12.96 31.00 16.81
N ARG A 525 13.14 32.27 16.43
CA ARG A 525 14.37 33.07 16.66
C ARG A 525 15.65 32.36 16.16
N LEU A 526 15.50 31.50 15.14
CA LEU A 526 16.60 30.74 14.57
C LEU A 526 17.33 31.61 13.54
N LYS A 527 18.44 32.21 13.97
CA LYS A 527 19.29 33.11 13.17
C LYS A 527 20.75 32.86 13.52
N VAL A 528 21.67 32.83 12.55
CA VAL A 528 23.12 32.83 12.76
C VAL A 528 23.80 33.68 11.70
N LYS A 529 25.03 34.13 11.97
CA LYS A 529 25.94 34.63 10.94
C LYS A 529 26.90 33.50 10.59
N ALA A 530 26.98 33.11 9.33
CA ALA A 530 27.86 32.06 8.83
C ALA A 530 28.86 32.66 7.84
N SER A 531 30.11 32.22 7.92
CA SER A 531 31.18 32.66 7.00
C SER A 531 30.95 32.12 5.59
N LEU A 532 31.33 32.91 4.58
CA LEU A 532 31.37 32.51 3.17
C LEU A 532 32.79 32.09 2.73
N GLY A 533 33.76 32.08 3.64
CA GLY A 533 35.14 31.62 3.37
C GLY A 533 36.13 32.70 2.92
N HIS A 534 35.65 33.82 2.35
CA HIS A 534 36.49 34.95 1.88
C HIS A 534 36.41 36.20 2.77
N GLY A 535 36.13 36.03 4.06
CA GLY A 535 36.03 37.12 5.04
C GLY A 535 34.68 37.82 5.09
N GLN A 536 33.76 37.51 4.17
CA GLN A 536 32.36 37.92 4.27
C GLN A 536 31.52 36.89 5.05
N ALA A 537 30.40 37.34 5.60
CA ALA A 537 29.46 36.48 6.31
C ALA A 537 28.03 36.81 5.91
N THR A 538 27.21 35.79 5.74
CA THR A 538 25.78 35.93 5.47
C THR A 538 24.95 35.56 6.69
N THR A 539 23.71 36.05 6.73
CA THR A 539 22.77 35.79 7.82
C THR A 539 21.80 34.68 7.42
N VAL A 540 22.00 33.48 7.97
CA VAL A 540 21.04 32.39 7.85
C VAL A 540 19.92 32.62 8.88
N ARG A 541 18.66 32.74 8.44
CA ARG A 541 17.52 32.96 9.34
C ARG A 541 16.23 32.29 8.88
N TRP A 542 15.54 31.67 9.82
CA TRP A 542 14.13 31.31 9.66
C TRP A 542 13.23 32.44 10.15
N ARG A 543 12.32 32.91 9.30
CA ARG A 543 11.34 33.96 9.59
C ARG A 543 9.97 33.35 9.84
N ASP A 544 9.32 33.71 10.94
CA ASP A 544 7.90 33.40 11.18
C ASP A 544 7.05 34.28 10.26
N LEU A 545 6.17 33.66 9.47
CA LEU A 545 5.27 34.34 8.55
C LEU A 545 3.85 34.49 9.12
N GLY A 546 3.47 33.67 10.10
CA GLY A 546 2.11 33.62 10.65
C GLY A 546 1.52 32.21 10.71
N LEU A 547 0.19 32.12 10.84
CA LEU A 547 -0.52 30.86 11.07
C LEU A 547 -1.29 30.38 9.85
N THR A 548 -1.22 29.08 9.55
CA THR A 548 -2.10 28.44 8.57
C THR A 548 -3.56 28.49 9.03
N GLU A 549 -4.49 28.42 8.08
CA GLU A 549 -5.92 28.38 8.38
C GLU A 549 -6.43 26.99 8.82
N GLY A 550 -5.62 25.94 8.66
CA GLY A 550 -5.88 24.58 9.16
C GLY A 550 -6.82 23.75 8.26
N TRP A 551 -6.46 23.62 6.97
CA TRP A 551 -7.21 22.87 5.96
C TRP A 551 -6.48 21.58 5.56
N GLY A 552 -7.20 20.46 5.46
CA GLY A 552 -6.60 19.20 5.03
C GLY A 552 -7.54 18.00 5.10
N THR A 553 -6.99 16.82 4.84
CA THR A 553 -7.68 15.51 4.97
C THR A 553 -6.96 14.57 5.92
N THR A 554 -5.97 15.07 6.67
CA THR A 554 -5.16 14.27 7.59
C THR A 554 -5.98 13.67 8.72
N HIS A 555 -7.17 14.23 8.97
CA HIS A 555 -8.07 13.74 9.99
C HIS A 555 -9.04 12.64 9.54
N PHE A 556 -9.21 12.44 8.24
CA PHE A 556 -10.04 11.35 7.72
C PHE A 556 -9.19 10.12 7.46
N SER A 557 -9.63 8.98 7.99
CA SER A 557 -9.05 7.66 7.77
C SER A 557 -9.19 7.23 6.29
N GLU A 558 -8.38 6.25 5.86
CA GLU A 558 -8.51 5.69 4.51
C GLU A 558 -9.90 5.08 4.28
N THR A 559 -10.49 4.46 5.30
CA THR A 559 -11.82 3.87 5.23
C THR A 559 -12.91 4.91 4.97
N THR A 560 -12.83 6.06 5.63
CA THR A 560 -13.75 7.19 5.40
C THR A 560 -13.57 7.74 4.00
N ILE A 561 -12.33 7.97 3.55
CA ILE A 561 -12.05 8.42 2.17
C ILE A 561 -12.56 7.42 1.14
N ALA A 562 -12.39 6.11 1.39
CA ALA A 562 -12.89 5.07 0.52
C ALA A 562 -14.42 5.06 0.45
N SER A 563 -15.13 5.22 1.57
CA SER A 563 -16.60 5.31 1.59
C SER A 563 -17.10 6.56 0.86
N LEU A 564 -16.49 7.71 1.14
CA LEU A 564 -16.81 8.98 0.47
C LEU A 564 -16.59 8.86 -1.05
N ARG A 565 -15.55 8.14 -1.47
CA ARG A 565 -15.30 7.86 -2.89
C ARG A 565 -16.36 6.91 -3.48
N SER A 566 -16.75 5.85 -2.78
CA SER A 566 -17.81 4.93 -3.22
C SER A 566 -19.13 5.68 -3.42
N LEU A 567 -19.50 6.52 -2.46
CA LEU A 567 -20.69 7.39 -2.53
C LEU A 567 -20.67 8.30 -3.76
N VAL A 568 -19.54 8.95 -4.07
CA VAL A 568 -19.44 9.82 -5.25
C VAL A 568 -19.62 9.03 -6.55
N VAL A 569 -19.03 7.84 -6.64
CA VAL A 569 -19.18 6.97 -7.82
C VAL A 569 -20.64 6.57 -8.02
N GLU A 570 -21.35 6.23 -6.95
CA GLU A 570 -22.78 5.93 -6.99
C GLU A 570 -23.62 7.15 -7.42
N THR A 571 -23.34 8.32 -6.87
CA THR A 571 -24.16 9.53 -7.12
C THR A 571 -23.92 10.12 -8.51
N THR A 572 -22.71 9.96 -9.07
CA THR A 572 -22.30 10.62 -10.32
C THR A 572 -22.12 9.68 -11.52
N GLY A 573 -22.24 8.36 -11.31
CA GLY A 573 -22.11 7.34 -12.35
C GLY A 573 -20.67 7.03 -12.80
N GLY A 574 -19.66 7.64 -12.18
CA GLY A 574 -18.27 7.47 -12.58
C GLY A 574 -17.28 8.10 -11.61
N ARG A 575 -15.98 7.87 -11.86
CA ARG A 575 -14.91 8.45 -11.05
C ARG A 575 -14.41 9.75 -11.69
N ASN A 576 -14.67 10.88 -11.03
CA ASN A 576 -14.19 12.19 -11.49
C ASN A 576 -12.71 12.46 -11.11
N VAL A 577 -12.21 11.81 -10.05
CA VAL A 577 -10.83 11.97 -9.56
C VAL A 577 -9.99 10.74 -9.86
N ASN A 578 -9.21 10.75 -10.95
CA ASN A 578 -8.58 9.57 -11.54
C ASN A 578 -7.09 9.38 -11.20
N ASN A 579 -6.58 10.12 -10.21
CA ASN A 579 -5.17 10.08 -9.78
C ASN A 579 -4.17 10.26 -10.97
N VAL A 580 -4.58 11.02 -12.00
CA VAL A 580 -3.75 11.33 -13.18
C VAL A 580 -2.94 12.59 -12.91
N PHE A 581 -1.68 12.58 -13.35
CA PHE A 581 -0.80 13.72 -13.22
C PHE A 581 -1.32 14.90 -14.04
N GLY A 582 -1.54 16.06 -13.41
CA GLY A 582 -2.04 17.26 -14.08
C GLY A 582 -3.54 17.59 -13.94
N GLU A 583 -4.35 16.71 -13.34
CA GLU A 583 -5.81 16.88 -13.10
C GLU A 583 -6.18 17.80 -11.92
N GLY A 584 -5.23 18.18 -11.07
CA GLY A 584 -5.49 19.04 -9.91
C GLY A 584 -4.73 18.61 -8.66
N GLN A 585 -4.81 19.42 -7.60
CA GLN A 585 -4.09 19.20 -6.34
C GLN A 585 -4.67 18.00 -5.58
N SER A 586 -3.85 17.32 -4.77
CA SER A 586 -4.16 16.18 -3.87
C SER A 586 -5.46 15.41 -4.22
N PRO A 587 -5.37 14.27 -4.94
CA PRO A 587 -6.55 13.48 -5.28
C PRO A 587 -7.40 13.09 -4.07
N ARG A 588 -6.78 12.84 -2.92
CA ARG A 588 -7.47 12.57 -1.65
C ARG A 588 -8.33 13.75 -1.19
N LEU A 589 -7.82 14.98 -1.25
CA LEU A 589 -8.57 16.18 -0.88
C LEU A 589 -9.77 16.41 -1.80
N ARG A 590 -9.60 16.17 -3.11
CA ARG A 590 -10.69 16.26 -4.08
C ARG A 590 -11.77 15.20 -3.81
N GLN A 591 -11.37 13.95 -3.57
CA GLN A 591 -12.28 12.85 -3.21
C GLN A 591 -13.06 13.15 -1.93
N ALA A 592 -12.38 13.63 -0.87
CA ALA A 592 -13.04 14.02 0.37
C ALA A 592 -14.03 15.16 0.15
N ARG A 593 -13.64 16.18 -0.62
CA ARG A 593 -14.49 17.34 -0.93
C ARG A 593 -15.75 16.94 -1.71
N GLU A 594 -15.59 16.11 -2.75
CA GLU A 594 -16.72 15.60 -3.54
C GLU A 594 -17.64 14.72 -2.69
N GLY A 595 -17.09 13.83 -1.86
CA GLY A 595 -17.92 12.95 -1.02
C GLY A 595 -18.65 13.68 0.11
N LEU A 596 -18.00 14.66 0.77
CA LEU A 596 -18.68 15.49 1.76
C LEU A 596 -19.83 16.28 1.12
N ALA A 597 -19.61 16.84 -0.07
CA ALA A 597 -20.66 17.52 -0.82
C ALA A 597 -21.80 16.57 -1.23
N ALA A 598 -21.49 15.30 -1.57
CA ALA A 598 -22.51 14.28 -1.85
C ALA A 598 -23.37 13.94 -0.62
N LEU A 599 -22.79 14.06 0.59
CA LEU A 599 -23.51 13.99 1.87
C LEU A 599 -24.22 15.29 2.26
N ASP A 600 -24.23 16.33 1.42
CA ASP A 600 -24.76 17.66 1.77
C ASP A 600 -24.08 18.29 3.01
N LEU A 601 -22.86 17.84 3.31
CA LEU A 601 -22.00 18.40 4.35
C LEU A 601 -21.06 19.42 3.71
N ASP A 602 -21.05 20.66 4.22
CA ASP A 602 -20.19 21.71 3.68
C ASP A 602 -18.69 21.33 3.78
N PRO A 603 -17.99 21.06 2.66
CA PRO A 603 -16.59 20.71 2.70
C PRO A 603 -15.71 21.83 3.27
N GLN A 604 -16.16 23.09 3.20
CA GLN A 604 -15.46 24.23 3.79
C GLN A 604 -15.40 24.13 5.34
N VAL A 605 -16.36 23.44 5.93
CA VAL A 605 -16.44 23.25 7.36
C VAL A 605 -15.67 22.00 7.78
N TYR A 606 -15.98 20.86 7.16
CA TYR A 606 -15.49 19.56 7.61
C TYR A 606 -14.06 19.22 7.17
N LEU A 607 -13.50 19.90 6.15
CA LEU A 607 -12.08 19.78 5.80
C LEU A 607 -11.17 20.69 6.64
N ARG A 608 -11.76 21.58 7.44
CA ARG A 608 -11.03 22.50 8.30
C ARG A 608 -10.75 21.82 9.64
N HIS A 609 -9.60 21.14 9.74
CA HIS A 609 -9.17 20.49 10.97
C HIS A 609 -8.70 21.47 12.06
N ARG A 610 -8.64 22.79 11.80
CA ARG A 610 -8.35 23.91 12.74
C ARG A 610 -7.08 23.79 13.61
N HIS A 611 -6.23 22.79 13.39
CA HIS A 611 -4.83 22.79 13.82
C HIS A 611 -4.03 23.82 13.03
N ALA A 612 -4.11 25.09 13.42
CA ALA A 612 -3.26 26.14 12.87
C ALA A 612 -1.79 25.80 13.16
N ARG A 613 -0.95 25.82 12.13
CA ARG A 613 0.51 25.63 12.20
C ARG A 613 1.20 26.95 11.91
N ARG A 614 2.35 27.22 12.54
CA ARG A 614 3.15 28.39 12.17
C ARG A 614 3.91 28.10 10.89
N VAL A 615 3.91 29.06 9.97
CA VAL A 615 4.65 28.99 8.72
C VAL A 615 5.98 29.71 8.90
N TYR A 616 7.07 29.08 8.48
CA TYR A 616 8.39 29.71 8.46
C TYR A 616 8.98 29.72 7.05
N ALA A 617 9.79 30.74 6.76
CA ALA A 617 10.58 30.83 5.53
C ALA A 617 12.06 30.99 5.83
N LEU A 618 12.88 30.36 5.01
CA LEU A 618 14.33 30.47 4.95
C LEU A 618 14.73 30.90 3.55
N GLU A 619 15.18 32.15 3.42
CA GLU A 619 15.78 32.64 2.18
C GLU A 619 17.18 32.03 2.05
N LEU A 620 17.43 31.31 0.96
CA LEU A 620 18.74 30.66 0.71
C LEU A 620 19.76 31.62 0.11
N VAL A 621 19.28 32.75 -0.38
CA VAL A 621 20.05 33.82 -1.01
C VAL A 621 19.49 35.15 -0.52
N ASP A 622 20.35 36.16 -0.36
CA ASP A 622 19.89 37.49 -0.01
C ASP A 622 19.00 38.05 -1.14
N GLY A 623 17.80 38.52 -0.77
CA GLY A 623 16.78 38.94 -1.75
C GLY A 623 16.03 37.78 -2.43
N GLY A 624 16.16 36.55 -1.94
CA GLY A 624 15.47 35.37 -2.50
C GLY A 624 13.94 35.53 -2.58
N ARG A 625 13.32 36.25 -1.62
CA ARG A 625 11.91 36.61 -1.69
C ARG A 625 11.58 37.48 -2.92
N ASP A 626 12.36 38.54 -3.16
CA ASP A 626 12.12 39.45 -4.28
C ASP A 626 12.37 38.77 -5.62
N ALA A 627 13.36 37.88 -5.69
CA ALA A 627 13.60 37.04 -6.86
C ALA A 627 12.40 36.14 -7.20
N LEU A 628 11.74 35.56 -6.19
CA LEU A 628 10.49 34.80 -6.38
C LEU A 628 9.31 35.71 -6.73
N ARG A 629 9.21 36.88 -6.11
CA ARG A 629 8.15 37.87 -6.37
C ARG A 629 8.17 38.38 -7.80
N LEU A 630 9.37 38.62 -8.33
CA LEU A 630 9.61 39.21 -9.65
C LEU A 630 9.95 38.18 -10.74
N ASN A 631 9.94 36.88 -10.39
CA ASN A 631 10.36 35.78 -11.26
C ASN A 631 11.81 35.89 -11.82
N LYS A 632 12.68 36.70 -11.21
CA LYS A 632 14.08 36.91 -11.63
C LYS A 632 14.99 35.82 -11.08
N PRO A 633 16.05 35.38 -11.77
CA PRO A 633 17.00 34.44 -11.20
C PRO A 633 17.67 35.03 -9.95
N ALA A 634 18.01 34.19 -8.98
CA ALA A 634 18.84 34.59 -7.85
C ALA A 634 19.89 33.52 -7.59
N ARG A 635 21.12 33.83 -7.98
CA ARG A 635 22.29 33.02 -7.71
C ARG A 635 23.17 33.84 -6.78
N ALA A 636 23.24 33.45 -5.51
CA ALA A 636 24.13 34.05 -4.55
C ALA A 636 24.95 32.94 -3.89
N GLU A 637 26.07 33.36 -3.30
CA GLU A 637 26.91 32.48 -2.49
C GLU A 637 26.17 32.01 -1.25
N ARG A 638 26.35 30.73 -0.92
CA ARG A 638 25.77 30.08 0.25
C ARG A 638 26.90 29.64 1.18
N PRO A 639 26.69 29.68 2.51
CA PRO A 639 27.68 29.15 3.44
C PRO A 639 27.79 27.63 3.32
N SER A 640 28.96 27.08 3.61
CA SER A 640 29.11 25.63 3.76
C SER A 640 28.37 25.13 5.00
N PHE A 641 28.08 23.84 5.03
CA PHE A 641 27.50 23.18 6.20
C PHE A 641 28.42 23.33 7.42
N ASP A 642 29.74 23.24 7.23
CA ASP A 642 30.71 23.40 8.32
C ASP A 642 30.67 24.80 8.93
N ALA A 643 30.54 25.85 8.11
CA ALA A 643 30.39 27.22 8.59
C ALA A 643 29.09 27.40 9.39
N ILE A 644 28.00 26.76 8.97
CA ILE A 644 26.73 26.72 9.70
C ILE A 644 26.88 25.95 11.02
N ALA A 645 27.54 24.79 11.00
CA ALA A 645 27.76 23.94 12.17
C ALA A 645 28.60 24.66 13.22
N ALA A 646 29.67 25.35 12.82
CA ALA A 646 30.48 26.19 13.70
C ALA A 646 29.65 27.32 14.33
N ALA A 647 28.86 28.04 13.54
CA ALA A 647 28.01 29.12 14.04
C ALA A 647 26.92 28.62 15.01
N TRP A 648 26.34 27.43 14.74
CA TRP A 648 25.41 26.77 15.67
C TRP A 648 26.11 26.36 16.97
N ARG A 649 27.32 25.80 16.87
CA ARG A 649 28.10 25.33 18.02
C ARG A 649 28.34 26.46 19.01
N THR A 650 28.92 27.55 18.53
CA THR A 650 29.22 28.74 19.34
C THR A 650 27.96 29.36 19.95
N ARG A 651 26.85 29.40 19.21
CA ARG A 651 25.63 30.09 19.66
C ARG A 651 24.80 29.28 20.65
N TRP A 652 24.72 27.96 20.48
CA TRP A 652 23.83 27.12 21.28
C TRP A 652 24.53 25.97 21.96
N PHE A 653 25.31 25.17 21.24
CA PHE A 653 25.88 23.93 21.77
C PHE A 653 26.79 24.17 22.97
N ASP A 654 27.75 25.10 22.86
CA ASP A 654 28.78 25.31 23.89
C ASP A 654 28.19 25.70 25.25
N LYS A 655 27.14 26.54 25.26
CA LYS A 655 26.41 26.91 26.48
C LYS A 655 25.44 25.81 26.93
N ARG A 656 24.90 25.02 26.00
CA ARG A 656 23.91 23.97 26.30
C ARG A 656 24.54 22.81 27.06
N ILE A 657 25.77 22.44 26.73
CA ILE A 657 26.46 21.31 27.35
C ILE A 657 26.93 21.60 28.78
N THR A 658 27.02 22.87 29.21
CA THR A 658 27.42 23.21 30.60
C THR A 658 26.34 22.89 31.62
N ASP A 659 25.08 22.80 31.19
CA ASP A 659 23.94 22.47 32.04
C ASP A 659 23.96 20.97 32.45
N PRO A 660 24.09 20.64 33.75
CA PRO A 660 24.15 19.26 34.21
C PRO A 660 22.83 18.50 33.99
N GLU A 661 21.67 19.16 34.03
CA GLU A 661 20.39 18.48 33.78
C GLU A 661 20.24 18.04 32.33
N ILE A 662 20.80 18.83 31.40
CA ILE A 662 20.84 18.47 29.99
C ILE A 662 21.68 17.21 29.80
N ARG A 663 22.88 17.17 30.39
CA ARG A 663 23.75 16.00 30.31
C ARG A 663 23.07 14.77 30.92
N ALA A 664 22.38 14.92 32.04
CA ALA A 664 21.59 13.83 32.64
C ALA A 664 20.45 13.33 31.74
N ARG A 665 19.79 14.21 30.97
CA ARG A 665 18.79 13.78 29.98
C ARG A 665 19.40 13.07 28.78
N VAL A 666 20.57 13.52 28.31
CA VAL A 666 21.35 12.85 27.25
C VAL A 666 21.74 11.44 27.72
N ALA A 667 22.22 11.29 28.95
CA ALA A 667 22.64 10.01 29.54
C ALA A 667 21.54 8.94 29.59
N ARG A 668 20.27 9.34 29.59
CA ARG A 668 19.11 8.43 29.63
C ARG A 668 18.62 7.99 28.25
N GLN A 669 19.24 8.48 27.17
CA GLN A 669 18.83 8.19 25.80
C GLN A 669 19.88 7.36 25.08
N GLY A 670 19.45 6.48 24.19
CA GLY A 670 20.35 5.61 23.43
C GLY A 670 19.57 4.61 22.56
N PRO A 671 20.24 3.57 22.05
CA PRO A 671 19.64 2.56 21.18
C PRO A 671 18.33 1.97 21.70
N ALA A 672 18.30 1.55 22.97
CA ALA A 672 17.13 0.95 23.61
C ALA A 672 15.92 1.91 23.59
N THR A 673 16.12 3.17 24.01
CA THR A 673 15.03 4.16 24.03
C THR A 673 14.46 4.47 22.65
N VAL A 674 15.27 4.36 21.58
CA VAL A 674 14.79 4.56 20.20
C VAL A 674 13.95 3.38 19.74
N ARG A 675 14.39 2.14 20.05
CA ARG A 675 13.62 0.92 19.81
C ARG A 675 12.27 0.98 20.54
N ASP A 676 12.27 1.38 21.81
CA ASP A 676 11.05 1.50 22.62
C ASP A 676 10.06 2.54 22.06
N GLU A 677 10.55 3.66 21.50
CA GLU A 677 9.70 4.67 20.86
C GLU A 677 9.00 4.17 19.57
N LEU A 678 9.55 3.12 18.96
CA LEU A 678 9.07 2.48 17.72
C LEU A 678 8.24 1.22 17.95
N ALA A 679 8.12 0.74 19.18
CA ALA A 679 7.23 -0.34 19.53
C ALA A 679 5.76 0.11 19.35
N ALA A 680 4.95 -0.73 18.68
CA ALA A 680 3.53 -0.47 18.53
C ALA A 680 2.83 -0.66 19.90
N PRO A 681 2.01 0.30 20.37
CA PRO A 681 1.28 0.11 21.62
C PRO A 681 0.24 -1.01 21.50
N GLU A 682 0.05 -1.78 22.57
CA GLU A 682 -1.01 -2.79 22.68
C GLU A 682 -2.37 -2.17 22.37
N GLY A 683 -3.12 -2.77 21.44
CA GLY A 683 -4.43 -2.28 21.00
C GLY A 683 -4.42 -1.18 19.93
N ALA A 684 -3.26 -0.74 19.42
CA ALA A 684 -3.20 0.25 18.33
C ALA A 684 -3.92 -0.17 17.03
N GLN A 685 -4.11 -1.48 16.81
CA GLN A 685 -4.85 -2.05 15.69
C GLN A 685 -6.38 -2.15 15.91
N MET A 686 -6.92 -1.77 17.07
CA MET A 686 -8.34 -2.01 17.42
C MET A 686 -9.39 -1.19 16.62
N SER A 687 -9.07 -0.68 15.44
CA SER A 687 -10.01 0.21 14.75
C SER A 687 -9.74 0.30 13.24
N LEU A 688 -10.34 -0.62 12.46
CA LEU A 688 -10.92 -0.42 11.11
C LEU A 688 -10.99 -1.71 10.24
N PHE A 689 -10.42 -2.84 10.69
CA PHE A 689 -10.46 -4.11 9.95
C PHE A 689 -10.76 -5.32 10.84
N ALA A 690 -11.70 -5.20 11.78
CA ALA A 690 -12.27 -6.39 12.38
C ALA A 690 -13.05 -7.15 11.29
N ARG A 691 -12.40 -8.14 10.66
CA ARG A 691 -13.12 -9.25 10.04
C ARG A 691 -14.07 -9.83 11.10
N PRO A 692 -15.26 -10.35 10.74
CA PRO A 692 -16.05 -11.13 11.69
C PRO A 692 -15.11 -12.14 12.33
N THR A 693 -15.15 -12.22 13.66
CA THR A 693 -14.34 -13.11 14.49
C THR A 693 -14.29 -14.48 13.85
N ARG A 694 -13.19 -14.77 13.16
CA ARG A 694 -12.62 -16.11 13.27
C ARG A 694 -12.24 -16.23 14.72
N VAL A 695 -12.68 -17.32 15.35
CA VAL A 695 -12.10 -17.78 16.61
C VAL A 695 -10.59 -17.69 16.40
N GLU A 696 -9.96 -16.80 17.15
CA GLU A 696 -8.53 -16.64 17.12
C GLU A 696 -7.96 -17.98 17.55
N PRO A 697 -7.15 -18.61 16.69
CA PRO A 697 -6.21 -19.58 17.18
C PRO A 697 -5.40 -18.91 18.29
N THR A 698 -5.42 -19.44 19.51
CA THR A 698 -4.58 -19.02 20.63
C THR A 698 -3.08 -19.02 20.28
N THR A 699 -2.59 -18.00 19.59
CA THR A 699 -1.15 -17.81 19.39
C THR A 699 -0.58 -17.15 20.63
N ASN A 700 -0.12 -17.96 21.56
CA ASN A 700 0.78 -17.61 22.65
C ASN A 700 2.09 -17.02 22.08
N HIS A 701 2.13 -15.78 21.58
CA HIS A 701 3.39 -15.18 21.12
C HIS A 701 4.42 -15.06 22.26
N ALA A 702 5.20 -16.13 22.42
CA ALA A 702 6.49 -16.10 23.06
C ALA A 702 7.36 -15.05 22.34
N GLU A 703 8.19 -14.34 23.08
CA GLU A 703 9.15 -13.39 22.53
C GLU A 703 10.20 -14.15 21.68
N TRP A 704 10.23 -13.89 20.38
CA TRP A 704 11.25 -14.46 19.48
C TRP A 704 12.47 -13.56 19.37
N GLY A 705 13.20 -13.52 20.49
CA GLY A 705 14.62 -13.19 20.48
C GLY A 705 15.36 -14.14 19.55
N GLY A 706 16.34 -13.61 18.81
CA GLY A 706 17.20 -14.43 17.97
C GLY A 706 17.91 -15.50 18.78
N VAL A 707 17.36 -16.71 18.76
CA VAL A 707 18.12 -17.90 19.13
C VAL A 707 19.01 -18.19 17.93
N MET A 708 20.22 -17.65 17.93
CA MET A 708 21.32 -18.37 17.29
C MET A 708 21.27 -19.77 17.89
N ALA A 709 21.20 -20.81 17.06
CA ALA A 709 21.34 -22.19 17.51
C ALA A 709 22.59 -22.24 18.39
N LYS A 710 22.38 -22.29 19.71
CA LYS A 710 23.44 -22.63 20.64
C LYS A 710 23.88 -24.04 20.22
N PRO A 711 25.18 -24.34 20.20
CA PRO A 711 25.67 -25.69 19.90
C PRO A 711 25.10 -26.79 20.83
N GLU A 712 24.36 -26.40 21.87
CA GLU A 712 23.81 -27.24 22.94
C GLU A 712 22.27 -27.16 23.05
N GLN A 713 21.53 -26.81 21.97
CA GLN A 713 20.06 -26.86 22.02
C GLN A 713 19.55 -28.28 22.29
N SER A 714 18.67 -28.42 23.27
CA SER A 714 18.02 -29.71 23.53
C SER A 714 17.04 -30.05 22.40
N LYS A 715 16.80 -31.35 22.13
CA LYS A 715 15.87 -31.76 21.06
C LYS A 715 14.45 -31.19 21.20
N PRO A 716 13.86 -31.07 22.41
CA PRO A 716 12.55 -30.42 22.59
C PRO A 716 12.56 -28.92 22.27
N GLU A 717 13.61 -28.20 22.65
CA GLU A 717 13.79 -26.78 22.30
C GLU A 717 13.91 -26.59 20.80
N LEU A 718 14.60 -27.51 20.11
CA LEU A 718 14.67 -27.54 18.66
C LEU A 718 13.27 -27.64 18.05
N ILE A 719 12.42 -28.58 18.51
CA ILE A 719 11.03 -28.70 18.02
C ILE A 719 10.21 -27.44 18.29
N GLN A 720 10.26 -26.90 19.50
CA GLN A 720 9.54 -25.67 19.86
C GLN A 720 9.99 -24.47 19.00
N SER A 721 11.23 -24.47 18.52
CA SER A 721 11.75 -23.43 17.64
C SER A 721 11.31 -23.49 16.19
N LEU A 722 10.90 -24.67 15.69
CA LEU A 722 10.54 -24.85 14.29
C LEU A 722 9.29 -24.05 13.88
N TYR A 723 8.33 -23.88 14.79
CA TYR A 723 7.15 -23.04 14.55
C TYR A 723 7.46 -21.55 14.75
N ARG A 724 8.19 -21.23 15.80
CA ARG A 724 8.22 -19.87 16.31
C ARG A 724 9.41 -19.01 15.75
N ALA A 725 10.44 -19.60 15.13
CA ALA A 725 11.63 -18.88 14.65
C ALA A 725 11.58 -18.38 13.19
N LEU A 726 11.85 -17.08 13.00
CA LEU A 726 12.54 -16.54 11.80
C LEU A 726 14.01 -17.04 11.66
N GLY A 727 14.43 -17.99 12.50
CA GLY A 727 15.73 -18.69 12.51
C GLY A 727 15.74 -20.03 11.76
N ALA A 728 14.60 -20.52 11.24
CA ALA A 728 14.51 -21.74 10.43
C ALA A 728 15.02 -21.57 8.98
N CYS A 729 16.11 -20.81 8.80
CA CYS A 729 16.91 -20.89 7.58
C CYS A 729 17.96 -21.97 7.81
N ALA A 730 18.04 -22.94 6.89
CA ALA A 730 19.01 -24.03 6.95
C ALA A 730 20.46 -23.55 7.12
N ASP A 731 20.73 -22.30 6.74
CA ASP A 731 22.00 -21.58 6.85
C ASP A 731 22.49 -21.45 8.31
N HIS A 732 21.61 -21.58 9.30
CA HIS A 732 21.93 -21.44 10.72
C HIS A 732 21.93 -22.77 11.50
N HIS A 733 21.55 -23.89 10.87
CA HIS A 733 21.60 -25.20 11.50
C HIS A 733 23.02 -25.78 11.41
N SER A 734 23.46 -26.53 12.44
CA SER A 734 24.65 -27.38 12.33
C SER A 734 24.39 -28.54 11.37
N ASP A 735 25.44 -29.17 10.83
CA ASP A 735 25.26 -30.32 9.92
C ASP A 735 24.56 -31.49 10.62
N GLU A 736 24.77 -31.65 11.93
CA GLU A 736 24.05 -32.60 12.78
C GLU A 736 22.55 -32.29 12.88
N THR A 737 22.17 -31.01 13.09
CA THR A 737 20.77 -30.57 13.11
C THR A 737 20.13 -30.67 11.73
N VAL A 738 20.87 -30.37 10.66
CA VAL A 738 20.43 -30.60 9.28
C VAL A 738 20.13 -32.08 9.08
N ALA A 739 21.03 -32.99 9.47
CA ALA A 739 20.81 -34.43 9.37
C ALA A 739 19.62 -34.92 10.22
N LEU A 740 19.42 -34.34 11.41
CA LEU A 740 18.34 -34.71 12.33
C LEU A 740 16.95 -34.31 11.81
N LEU A 741 16.84 -33.14 11.18
CA LEU A 741 15.57 -32.61 10.66
C LEU A 741 15.32 -32.97 9.20
N HIS A 742 16.27 -33.62 8.54
CA HIS A 742 16.18 -33.95 7.13
C HIS A 742 15.05 -34.95 6.87
N ILE A 743 14.15 -34.58 5.98
CA ILE A 743 13.07 -35.43 5.50
C ILE A 743 13.46 -35.85 4.09
N GLU A 744 13.99 -37.05 3.95
CA GLU A 744 14.42 -37.56 2.65
C GLU A 744 13.21 -37.80 1.75
N THR A 745 13.29 -37.24 0.55
CA THR A 745 12.26 -37.26 -0.51
C THR A 745 12.81 -37.91 -1.78
N PRO A 746 11.97 -38.22 -2.79
CA PRO A 746 12.45 -38.69 -4.10
C PRO A 746 13.45 -37.74 -4.78
N VAL A 747 13.38 -36.44 -4.46
CA VAL A 747 14.32 -35.42 -4.96
C VAL A 747 15.77 -35.74 -4.55
N ASP A 748 15.99 -36.27 -3.36
CA ASP A 748 17.32 -36.59 -2.84
C ASP A 748 18.03 -37.62 -3.72
N LEU A 749 17.31 -38.71 -4.05
CA LEU A 749 17.79 -39.73 -4.97
C LEU A 749 18.02 -39.16 -6.37
N PHE A 750 17.07 -38.35 -6.85
CA PHE A 750 17.15 -37.74 -8.16
C PHE A 750 18.40 -36.87 -8.34
N ILE A 751 18.73 -36.04 -7.34
CA ILE A 751 19.93 -35.19 -7.36
C ILE A 751 21.21 -36.04 -7.41
N ARG A 752 21.28 -37.12 -6.61
CA ARG A 752 22.44 -38.04 -6.60
C ARG A 752 22.72 -38.65 -7.96
N GLU A 753 21.66 -39.07 -8.65
CA GLU A 753 21.77 -39.76 -9.95
C GLU A 753 22.03 -38.81 -11.13
N HIS A 754 21.48 -37.59 -11.08
CA HIS A 754 21.43 -36.69 -12.24
C HIS A 754 22.40 -35.50 -12.18
N ALA A 755 22.98 -35.17 -11.03
CA ALA A 755 23.97 -34.09 -10.89
C ALA A 755 25.35 -34.38 -11.51
N PRO A 756 25.90 -35.63 -11.49
CA PRO A 756 27.19 -35.93 -12.08
C PRO A 756 27.30 -35.55 -13.57
N GLY A 757 28.32 -34.77 -13.92
CA GLY A 757 28.60 -34.35 -15.31
C GLY A 757 27.60 -33.33 -15.90
N LYS A 758 26.66 -32.80 -15.10
CA LYS A 758 25.68 -31.78 -15.50
C LYS A 758 25.74 -30.57 -14.57
N VAL A 759 25.13 -29.45 -15.01
CA VAL A 759 24.83 -28.30 -14.16
C VAL A 759 23.38 -28.41 -13.70
N LEU A 760 23.17 -28.55 -12.40
CA LEU A 760 21.86 -28.67 -11.77
C LEU A 760 21.51 -27.38 -11.02
N PHE A 761 20.46 -26.68 -11.45
CA PHE A 761 19.89 -25.57 -10.71
C PHE A 761 18.76 -26.08 -9.82
N VAL A 762 18.86 -25.88 -8.50
CA VAL A 762 17.79 -26.16 -7.54
C VAL A 762 17.17 -24.83 -7.14
N THR A 763 15.92 -24.61 -7.56
CA THR A 763 15.17 -23.38 -7.32
C THR A 763 13.84 -23.65 -6.61
N GLY A 764 13.15 -22.59 -6.19
CA GLY A 764 11.90 -22.66 -5.42
C GLY A 764 11.78 -21.56 -4.36
N ASN A 765 10.59 -21.46 -3.75
CA ASN A 765 10.27 -20.43 -2.77
C ASN A 765 11.17 -20.50 -1.51
N PRO A 766 11.34 -19.38 -0.78
CA PRO A 766 11.96 -19.40 0.54
C PRO A 766 11.24 -20.39 1.47
N GLY A 767 11.97 -21.36 2.05
CA GLY A 767 11.39 -22.41 2.91
C GLY A 767 11.22 -23.78 2.25
N ASP A 768 11.34 -23.88 0.91
CA ASP A 768 11.31 -25.19 0.22
C ASP A 768 12.55 -26.06 0.45
N GLY A 769 13.58 -25.52 1.11
CA GLY A 769 14.73 -26.30 1.55
C GLY A 769 15.80 -26.56 0.48
N LYS A 770 15.88 -25.76 -0.58
CA LYS A 770 16.95 -25.85 -1.61
C LYS A 770 18.37 -25.91 -1.01
N THR A 771 18.68 -25.01 -0.09
CA THR A 771 19.99 -24.96 0.58
C THR A 771 20.16 -26.11 1.57
N HIS A 772 19.12 -26.47 2.32
CA HIS A 772 19.12 -27.64 3.22
C HIS A 772 19.46 -28.93 2.46
N LEU A 773 18.82 -29.12 1.30
CA LEU A 773 18.96 -30.29 0.45
C LEU A 773 20.38 -30.43 -0.10
N LEU A 774 20.91 -29.38 -0.73
CA LEU A 774 22.28 -29.41 -1.26
C LEU A 774 23.34 -29.49 -0.16
N ARG A 775 23.10 -28.88 1.00
CA ARG A 775 24.00 -28.99 2.16
C ARG A 775 24.06 -30.42 2.68
N ARG A 776 22.90 -31.09 2.82
CA ARG A 776 22.83 -32.50 3.24
C ARG A 776 23.53 -33.44 2.25
N LEU A 777 23.44 -33.17 0.95
CA LEU A 777 24.02 -34.01 -0.10
C LEU A 777 25.47 -33.64 -0.45
N SER A 778 26.01 -32.55 0.09
CA SER A 778 27.32 -31.99 -0.30
C SER A 778 28.47 -33.00 -0.27
N GLY A 779 28.58 -33.80 0.79
CA GLY A 779 29.62 -34.83 0.91
C GLY A 779 29.49 -35.96 -0.12
N GLU A 780 28.26 -36.39 -0.39
CA GLU A 780 27.96 -37.44 -1.38
C GLU A 780 28.20 -36.93 -2.82
N LEU A 781 27.80 -35.68 -3.09
CA LEU A 781 28.01 -35.01 -4.38
C LEU A 781 29.49 -34.76 -4.66
N ALA A 782 30.26 -34.33 -3.66
CA ALA A 782 31.70 -34.15 -3.79
C ALA A 782 32.41 -35.48 -4.13
N ALA A 783 32.02 -36.58 -3.49
CA ALA A 783 32.55 -37.91 -3.79
C ALA A 783 32.20 -38.38 -5.21
N ALA A 784 31.06 -37.95 -5.76
CA ALA A 784 30.64 -38.18 -7.14
C ALA A 784 31.22 -37.17 -8.16
N GLY A 785 32.12 -36.28 -7.73
CA GLY A 785 32.76 -35.29 -8.61
C GLY A 785 31.87 -34.10 -8.98
N VAL A 786 30.89 -33.75 -8.14
CA VAL A 786 29.98 -32.62 -8.30
C VAL A 786 30.32 -31.51 -7.29
N ASP A 787 30.59 -30.31 -7.79
CA ASP A 787 30.79 -29.13 -6.95
C ASP A 787 29.43 -28.53 -6.53
N VAL A 788 29.34 -27.98 -5.32
CA VAL A 788 28.07 -27.50 -4.73
C VAL A 788 28.17 -26.02 -4.36
N VAL A 789 27.18 -25.24 -4.80
CA VAL A 789 26.98 -23.83 -4.44
C VAL A 789 25.68 -23.71 -3.64
N LEU A 790 25.81 -23.41 -2.34
CA LEU A 790 24.69 -23.40 -1.39
C LEU A 790 23.85 -22.11 -1.41
N ASP A 791 24.45 -21.00 -1.82
CA ASP A 791 23.77 -19.74 -2.13
C ASP A 791 24.46 -19.05 -3.30
N ALA A 792 23.75 -18.93 -4.43
CA ALA A 792 24.26 -18.24 -5.62
C ALA A 792 24.54 -16.74 -5.39
N ASN A 793 23.95 -16.08 -4.39
CA ASN A 793 24.21 -14.66 -4.09
C ASN A 793 25.61 -14.40 -3.54
N GLU A 794 26.27 -15.41 -2.98
CA GLU A 794 27.61 -15.26 -2.42
C GLU A 794 28.69 -15.16 -3.50
N ARG A 795 28.32 -15.37 -4.78
CA ARG A 795 29.22 -15.28 -5.92
C ARG A 795 28.75 -14.23 -6.94
N PRO A 796 29.66 -13.46 -7.54
CA PRO A 796 29.34 -12.59 -8.68
C PRO A 796 28.78 -13.40 -9.86
N ASN A 797 27.79 -12.83 -10.57
CA ASN A 797 27.16 -13.50 -11.71
C ASN A 797 28.16 -13.91 -12.81
N ASP A 798 29.17 -13.07 -13.09
CA ASP A 798 30.15 -13.32 -14.15
C ASP A 798 31.03 -14.56 -13.84
N GLU A 799 31.40 -14.75 -12.57
CA GLU A 799 32.18 -15.91 -12.11
C GLU A 799 31.37 -17.19 -12.24
N LEU A 800 30.11 -17.15 -11.79
CA LEU A 800 29.21 -18.29 -11.87
C LEU A 800 28.93 -18.68 -13.34
N VAL A 801 28.79 -17.69 -14.23
CA VAL A 801 28.62 -17.92 -15.68
C VAL A 801 29.83 -18.63 -16.28
N GLU A 802 31.05 -18.24 -15.94
CA GLU A 802 32.27 -18.91 -16.44
C GLU A 802 32.45 -20.33 -15.89
N GLU A 803 32.11 -20.55 -14.61
CA GLU A 803 32.11 -21.87 -13.99
C GLU A 803 31.09 -22.81 -14.67
N ILE A 804 29.88 -22.31 -14.95
CA ILE A 804 28.85 -23.02 -15.71
C ILE A 804 29.30 -23.31 -17.14
N ARG A 805 29.91 -22.34 -17.84
CA ARG A 805 30.48 -22.54 -19.20
C ARG A 805 31.54 -23.64 -19.21
N THR A 806 32.40 -23.67 -18.21
CA THR A 806 33.48 -24.66 -18.10
C THR A 806 32.92 -26.05 -17.83
N THR A 807 31.94 -26.14 -16.93
CA THR A 807 31.29 -27.40 -16.54
C THR A 807 30.50 -27.99 -17.70
N THR A 808 29.68 -27.18 -18.38
CA THR A 808 28.85 -27.62 -19.52
C THR A 808 29.68 -28.05 -20.73
N ARG A 809 30.86 -27.44 -20.96
CA ARG A 809 31.81 -27.82 -22.04
C ARG A 809 32.61 -29.09 -21.72
N SER A 810 33.14 -29.20 -20.50
CA SER A 810 34.05 -30.30 -20.15
C SER A 810 33.32 -31.60 -19.80
N ARG A 811 32.15 -31.49 -19.15
CA ARG A 811 31.34 -32.61 -18.60
C ARG A 811 32.11 -33.62 -17.73
N LYS A 812 33.32 -33.26 -17.28
CA LYS A 812 34.17 -34.11 -16.42
C LYS A 812 33.77 -34.04 -14.95
N ARG A 813 33.19 -32.92 -14.53
CA ARG A 813 32.67 -32.65 -13.19
C ARG A 813 31.26 -32.09 -13.32
N GLY A 814 30.42 -32.28 -12.30
CA GLY A 814 29.09 -31.66 -12.22
C GLY A 814 29.10 -30.39 -11.35
N LEU A 815 28.02 -29.62 -11.39
CA LEU A 815 27.84 -28.42 -10.56
C LEU A 815 26.38 -28.32 -10.10
N ALA A 816 26.11 -28.32 -8.80
CA ALA A 816 24.78 -28.16 -8.23
C ALA A 816 24.65 -26.80 -7.53
N ILE A 817 23.65 -25.99 -7.90
CA ILE A 817 23.52 -24.61 -7.45
C ILE A 817 22.13 -24.40 -6.82
N ALA A 818 22.09 -24.04 -5.54
CA ALA A 818 20.88 -23.55 -4.89
C ALA A 818 20.71 -22.06 -5.20
N ILE A 819 19.61 -21.71 -5.86
CA ILE A 819 19.39 -20.36 -6.38
C ILE A 819 17.90 -19.98 -6.31
N ASN A 820 17.58 -18.76 -5.87
CA ASN A 820 16.20 -18.27 -5.96
C ASN A 820 15.84 -17.97 -7.42
N GLU A 821 14.59 -18.21 -7.80
CA GLU A 821 14.11 -18.06 -9.18
C GLU A 821 14.42 -16.68 -9.77
N GLY A 822 14.19 -15.60 -9.00
CA GLY A 822 14.48 -14.23 -9.47
C GLY A 822 15.96 -13.99 -9.79
N ILE A 823 16.88 -14.60 -9.06
CA ILE A 823 18.33 -14.50 -9.30
C ILE A 823 18.71 -15.38 -10.50
N LEU A 824 18.12 -16.57 -10.59
CA LEU A 824 18.30 -17.44 -11.76
C LEU A 824 17.88 -16.71 -13.04
N VAL A 825 16.75 -15.99 -13.05
CA VAL A 825 16.32 -15.19 -14.20
C VAL A 825 17.33 -14.08 -14.55
N GLN A 826 17.96 -13.44 -13.55
CA GLN A 826 19.01 -12.44 -13.80
C GLN A 826 20.27 -13.08 -14.40
N LEU A 827 20.70 -14.23 -13.86
CA LEU A 827 21.84 -15.00 -14.36
C LEU A 827 21.62 -15.45 -15.82
N LEU A 828 20.41 -15.91 -16.14
CA LEU A 828 20.04 -16.32 -17.49
C LEU A 828 19.99 -15.15 -18.49
N ARG A 829 19.66 -13.94 -18.04
CA ARG A 829 19.74 -12.73 -18.88
C ARG A 829 21.20 -12.33 -19.15
N ALA A 830 22.07 -12.41 -18.14
CA ALA A 830 23.49 -12.12 -18.31
C ALA A 830 24.18 -13.08 -19.29
N ALA A 831 23.67 -14.31 -19.40
CA ALA A 831 24.19 -15.36 -20.29
C ALA A 831 23.29 -15.63 -21.52
N GLU A 832 22.50 -14.66 -22.00
CA GLU A 832 21.50 -14.88 -23.07
C GLU A 832 22.12 -15.43 -24.39
N GLY A 833 23.41 -15.18 -24.63
CA GLY A 833 24.15 -15.73 -25.77
C GLY A 833 24.55 -17.21 -25.65
N ASP A 834 24.51 -17.81 -24.47
CA ASP A 834 24.95 -19.18 -24.23
C ASP A 834 23.84 -20.22 -24.51
N SER A 835 24.23 -21.39 -25.04
CA SER A 835 23.29 -22.50 -25.29
C SER A 835 22.70 -23.07 -24.01
N TRP A 836 23.50 -23.15 -22.94
CA TRP A 836 23.09 -23.66 -21.63
C TRP A 836 22.04 -22.76 -20.97
N ALA A 837 22.16 -21.44 -21.11
CA ALA A 837 21.21 -20.48 -20.54
C ALA A 837 19.85 -20.54 -21.26
N ARG A 838 19.86 -20.72 -22.59
CA ARG A 838 18.63 -20.97 -23.35
C ARG A 838 17.95 -22.28 -22.95
N ALA A 839 18.72 -23.34 -22.70
CA ALA A 839 18.19 -24.61 -22.19
C ALA A 839 17.57 -24.45 -20.80
N ALA A 840 18.28 -23.84 -19.85
CA ALA A 840 17.79 -23.62 -18.49
C ALA A 840 16.55 -22.71 -18.47
N ARG A 841 16.53 -21.63 -19.28
CA ARG A 841 15.37 -20.74 -19.44
C ARG A 841 14.14 -21.49 -19.96
N ARG A 842 14.32 -22.39 -20.93
CA ARG A 842 13.23 -23.22 -21.46
C ARG A 842 12.67 -24.14 -20.38
N GLN A 843 13.56 -24.81 -19.63
CA GLN A 843 13.18 -25.72 -18.56
C GLN A 843 12.47 -25.01 -17.40
N LEU A 844 12.91 -23.79 -17.06
CA LEU A 844 12.30 -22.95 -16.01
C LEU A 844 10.91 -22.42 -16.42
N LEU A 845 10.74 -21.98 -17.67
CA LEU A 845 9.46 -21.42 -18.13
C LEU A 845 8.42 -22.49 -18.47
N ASN A 846 8.86 -23.70 -18.82
CA ASN A 846 7.98 -24.81 -19.21
C ASN A 846 8.28 -26.08 -18.39
N PRO A 847 8.04 -26.08 -17.07
CA PRO A 847 8.23 -27.27 -16.24
C PRO A 847 7.19 -28.37 -16.49
N LEU A 848 6.02 -27.98 -17.03
CA LEU A 848 4.87 -28.84 -17.29
C LEU A 848 4.68 -29.04 -18.80
N VAL A 849 4.31 -30.26 -19.19
CA VAL A 849 3.91 -30.66 -20.54
C VAL A 849 2.42 -30.97 -20.59
N TYR A 850 1.82 -30.75 -21.75
CA TYR A 850 0.38 -30.89 -21.97
C TYR A 850 0.06 -31.84 -23.15
N GLN A 851 1.06 -32.58 -23.66
CA GLN A 851 0.94 -33.52 -24.78
C GLN A 851 1.82 -34.76 -24.53
N GLU A 852 1.41 -35.93 -25.06
CA GLU A 852 2.05 -37.23 -24.80
C GLU A 852 3.44 -37.39 -25.47
N ASP A 853 3.75 -36.63 -26.54
CA ASP A 853 4.91 -36.86 -27.42
C ASP A 853 6.05 -35.81 -27.32
N GLN A 854 6.11 -34.99 -26.27
CA GLN A 854 7.24 -34.06 -26.13
C GLN A 854 8.48 -34.78 -25.56
N THR A 855 9.41 -35.14 -26.43
CA THR A 855 10.76 -35.59 -26.05
C THR A 855 11.55 -34.43 -25.45
N ASP A 856 12.29 -34.66 -24.36
CA ASP A 856 13.25 -33.68 -23.82
C ASP A 856 14.35 -33.44 -24.87
N ASP A 857 14.24 -32.33 -25.62
CA ASP A 857 15.28 -31.84 -26.53
C ASP A 857 16.61 -31.69 -25.77
N ALA A 858 17.74 -32.00 -26.44
CA ALA A 858 19.09 -32.02 -25.88
C ALA A 858 19.38 -30.91 -24.84
N ASP A 859 19.36 -31.29 -23.56
CA ASP A 859 19.45 -30.43 -22.36
C ASP A 859 20.70 -29.54 -22.24
N GLY A 860 21.61 -29.55 -23.22
CA GLY A 860 22.84 -28.76 -23.19
C GLY A 860 23.79 -29.10 -22.03
N GLY A 861 23.50 -30.15 -21.24
CA GLY A 861 24.21 -30.47 -19.99
C GLY A 861 23.67 -29.73 -18.76
N VAL A 862 22.46 -29.18 -18.81
CA VAL A 862 21.82 -28.43 -17.71
C VAL A 862 20.49 -29.06 -17.31
N LEU A 863 20.17 -29.05 -16.02
CA LEU A 863 18.89 -29.47 -15.46
C LEU A 863 18.39 -28.41 -14.48
N VAL A 864 17.12 -28.01 -14.60
CA VAL A 864 16.46 -27.10 -13.66
C VAL A 864 15.42 -27.87 -12.86
N LEU A 865 15.61 -27.90 -11.55
CA LEU A 865 14.76 -28.54 -10.57
C LEU A 865 14.04 -27.46 -9.75
N ASP A 866 12.76 -27.22 -10.04
CA ASP A 866 11.93 -26.28 -9.30
C ASP A 866 11.15 -27.00 -8.19
N LEU A 867 11.54 -26.75 -6.93
CA LEU A 867 10.92 -27.34 -5.76
C LEU A 867 9.48 -26.86 -5.51
N ASN A 868 9.01 -25.82 -6.20
CA ASN A 868 7.59 -25.42 -6.18
C ASN A 868 6.66 -26.52 -6.72
N LEU A 869 7.19 -27.48 -7.47
CA LEU A 869 6.44 -28.63 -8.01
C LEU A 869 6.38 -29.80 -7.02
N ARG A 870 7.11 -29.73 -5.90
CA ARG A 870 7.17 -30.80 -4.90
C ARG A 870 5.96 -30.76 -3.98
N ASN A 871 5.17 -31.83 -3.98
CA ASN A 871 4.05 -31.98 -3.06
C ASN A 871 4.53 -32.38 -1.65
N ASN A 872 4.89 -31.41 -0.81
CA ASN A 872 5.34 -31.67 0.57
C ASN A 872 4.23 -32.26 1.47
N LEU A 873 2.97 -32.13 1.06
CA LEU A 873 1.81 -32.61 1.83
C LEU A 873 1.38 -34.04 1.43
N SER A 874 2.17 -34.73 0.60
CA SER A 874 1.88 -36.12 0.24
C SER A 874 1.89 -37.03 1.47
N LEU A 875 1.07 -38.08 1.43
CA LEU A 875 0.96 -39.04 2.53
C LEU A 875 2.34 -39.55 2.98
N HIS A 876 3.21 -39.89 2.03
CA HIS A 876 4.54 -40.41 2.32
C HIS A 876 5.43 -39.37 3.01
N ILE A 877 5.49 -38.15 2.47
CA ILE A 877 6.34 -37.07 3.01
C ILE A 877 5.85 -36.64 4.39
N VAL A 878 4.54 -36.47 4.59
CA VAL A 878 3.97 -36.09 5.88
C VAL A 878 4.20 -37.18 6.92
N SER A 879 3.98 -38.45 6.58
CA SER A 879 4.26 -39.55 7.51
C SER A 879 5.74 -39.58 7.92
N LYS A 880 6.66 -39.38 6.98
CA LYS A 880 8.09 -39.31 7.28
C LYS A 880 8.42 -38.09 8.14
N ALA A 881 7.93 -36.91 7.77
CA ALA A 881 8.10 -35.66 8.53
C ALA A 881 7.61 -35.78 9.97
N LEU A 882 6.41 -36.36 10.17
CA LEU A 882 5.83 -36.59 11.47
C LEU A 882 6.67 -37.59 12.28
N SER A 883 7.09 -38.70 11.66
CA SER A 883 7.96 -39.69 12.33
C SER A 883 9.31 -39.08 12.75
N THR A 884 9.91 -38.23 11.91
CA THR A 884 11.15 -37.51 12.20
C THR A 884 10.94 -36.59 13.40
N ILE A 885 9.95 -35.70 13.34
CA ILE A 885 9.69 -34.72 14.40
C ILE A 885 9.29 -35.39 15.73
N VAL A 886 8.47 -36.46 15.70
CA VAL A 886 8.09 -37.24 16.88
C VAL A 886 9.28 -38.05 17.43
N GLY A 887 10.20 -38.51 16.57
CA GLY A 887 11.43 -39.19 16.96
C GLY A 887 12.46 -38.25 17.60
N VAL A 888 12.51 -37.00 17.16
CA VAL A 888 13.29 -35.94 17.80
C VAL A 888 12.69 -35.58 19.18
N SER A 889 11.39 -35.75 19.36
CA SER A 889 10.64 -35.49 20.60
C SER A 889 10.82 -36.56 21.70
N ALA A 890 12.02 -37.12 21.88
CA ALA A 890 12.30 -38.15 22.89
C ALA A 890 12.09 -37.65 24.34
N PRO A 891 11.79 -38.55 25.31
CA PRO A 891 11.68 -38.17 26.72
C PRO A 891 12.98 -37.53 27.24
N CYS A 892 12.86 -36.48 28.05
CA CYS A 892 14.01 -35.85 28.70
C CYS A 892 14.24 -36.48 30.08
N ASP A 893 15.50 -36.71 30.45
CA ASP A 893 15.83 -37.34 31.73
C ASP A 893 15.49 -36.46 32.96
N ASP A 894 15.52 -35.12 32.81
CA ASP A 894 15.26 -34.14 33.88
C ASP A 894 14.10 -33.17 33.53
N CYS A 895 12.98 -33.67 32.97
CA CYS A 895 11.87 -32.80 32.55
C CYS A 895 11.10 -32.20 33.75
N PRO A 896 10.97 -30.87 33.88
CA PRO A 896 10.20 -30.23 34.96
C PRO A 896 8.70 -30.59 34.93
N GLY A 897 8.16 -30.96 33.76
CA GLY A 897 6.77 -31.42 33.59
C GLY A 897 6.52 -32.89 33.88
N GLY A 898 7.57 -33.71 34.06
CA GLY A 898 7.47 -35.14 34.31
C GLY A 898 6.43 -35.87 33.43
N PRO A 899 5.56 -36.73 33.98
CA PRO A 899 4.51 -37.43 33.23
C PRO A 899 3.36 -36.52 32.71
N ALA A 900 3.32 -35.25 33.10
CA ALA A 900 2.33 -34.28 32.65
C ALA A 900 2.78 -33.46 31.42
N CYS A 901 3.99 -33.70 30.89
CA CYS A 901 4.54 -32.99 29.73
C CYS A 901 3.63 -33.05 28.50
N SER A 902 3.14 -31.89 28.06
CA SER A 902 2.23 -31.72 26.91
C SER A 902 2.82 -32.24 25.60
N LEU A 903 4.09 -31.88 25.35
CA LEU A 903 4.84 -32.34 24.19
C LEU A 903 4.95 -33.87 24.16
N GLN A 904 5.23 -34.51 25.29
CA GLN A 904 5.31 -35.98 25.38
C GLN A 904 3.92 -36.63 25.26
N ALA A 905 2.87 -36.03 25.82
CA ALA A 905 1.51 -36.53 25.71
C ALA A 905 0.99 -36.49 24.25
N ASN A 906 1.22 -35.38 23.54
CA ASN A 906 0.89 -35.24 22.13
C ASN A 906 1.78 -36.15 21.26
N ALA A 907 3.09 -36.22 21.54
CA ALA A 907 4.02 -37.12 20.83
C ALA A 907 3.62 -38.59 20.96
N ALA A 908 3.23 -39.04 22.16
CA ALA A 908 2.81 -40.42 22.39
C ALA A 908 1.57 -40.81 21.57
N ARG A 909 0.62 -39.88 21.40
CA ARG A 909 -0.58 -40.09 20.58
C ARG A 909 -0.27 -40.01 19.08
N LEU A 910 0.48 -38.99 18.65
CA LEU A 910 0.88 -38.79 17.26
C LEU A 910 1.83 -39.88 16.72
N ARG A 911 2.54 -40.59 17.61
CA ARG A 911 3.38 -41.75 17.28
C ARG A 911 2.58 -42.96 16.81
N ARG A 912 1.27 -43.02 17.09
CA ARG A 912 0.43 -44.15 16.68
C ARG A 912 0.15 -44.08 15.19
N ASP A 913 0.32 -45.21 14.50
CA ASP A 913 0.15 -45.31 13.05
C ASP A 913 -1.25 -44.86 12.58
N ASP A 914 -2.31 -45.21 13.32
CA ASP A 914 -3.67 -44.84 12.96
C ASP A 914 -3.91 -43.32 13.00
N VAL A 915 -3.35 -42.64 13.99
CA VAL A 915 -3.43 -41.18 14.15
C VAL A 915 -2.53 -40.48 13.13
N ALA A 916 -1.28 -40.94 12.98
CA ALA A 916 -0.32 -40.40 12.02
C ALA A 916 -0.84 -40.43 10.59
N VAL A 917 -1.47 -41.55 10.19
CA VAL A 917 -2.12 -41.67 8.87
C VAL A 917 -3.25 -40.66 8.74
N ARG A 918 -4.06 -40.40 9.77
CA ARG A 918 -5.17 -39.43 9.70
C ARG A 918 -4.69 -37.98 9.61
N VAL A 919 -3.61 -37.63 10.30
CA VAL A 919 -2.94 -36.32 10.13
C VAL A 919 -2.43 -36.18 8.70
N ALA A 920 -1.79 -37.21 8.17
CA ALA A 920 -1.31 -37.21 6.79
C ALA A 920 -2.47 -37.16 5.77
N ARG A 921 -3.62 -37.78 6.05
CA ARG A 921 -4.83 -37.68 5.22
C ARG A 921 -5.46 -36.29 5.24
N LEU A 922 -5.46 -35.62 6.39
CA LEU A 922 -5.90 -34.22 6.49
C LEU A 922 -5.03 -33.31 5.62
N LEU A 923 -3.71 -33.42 5.73
CA LEU A 923 -2.79 -32.61 4.92
C LEU A 923 -2.82 -33.00 3.43
N ASP A 924 -3.04 -34.27 3.11
CA ASP A 924 -3.25 -34.73 1.72
C ASP A 924 -4.54 -34.17 1.13
N ALA A 925 -5.61 -34.02 1.94
CA ALA A 925 -6.84 -33.35 1.53
C ALA A 925 -6.60 -31.86 1.26
N VAL A 926 -5.78 -31.18 2.08
CA VAL A 926 -5.33 -29.81 1.84
C VAL A 926 -4.49 -29.69 0.56
N ALA A 927 -3.61 -30.65 0.30
CA ALA A 927 -2.85 -30.70 -0.95
C ALA A 927 -3.77 -30.83 -2.17
N SER A 928 -4.86 -31.58 -2.03
CA SER A 928 -5.81 -31.85 -3.11
C SER A 928 -6.59 -30.61 -3.58
N VAL A 929 -6.55 -29.50 -2.83
CA VAL A 929 -7.20 -28.23 -3.18
C VAL A 929 -6.23 -27.20 -3.78
N GLY A 930 -5.02 -27.63 -4.15
CA GLY A 930 -4.04 -26.82 -4.88
C GLY A 930 -3.18 -25.90 -4.00
N VAL A 931 -3.06 -26.20 -2.71
CA VAL A 931 -2.20 -25.44 -1.78
C VAL A 931 -0.77 -25.96 -1.86
N HIS A 932 0.16 -25.10 -2.28
CA HIS A 932 1.59 -25.35 -2.11
C HIS A 932 2.02 -24.98 -0.69
N ALA A 933 2.50 -25.95 0.07
CA ALA A 933 3.10 -25.73 1.39
C ALA A 933 4.60 -26.02 1.30
N THR A 934 5.43 -25.12 1.79
CA THR A 934 6.88 -25.34 1.83
C THR A 934 7.24 -26.39 2.89
N MET A 935 8.44 -26.96 2.81
CA MET A 935 8.90 -27.92 3.83
C MET A 935 8.95 -27.28 5.23
N ARG A 936 9.27 -25.98 5.29
CA ARG A 936 9.21 -25.19 6.52
C ARG A 936 7.78 -25.10 7.06
N ASP A 937 6.79 -24.84 6.22
CA ASP A 937 5.39 -24.76 6.65
C ASP A 937 4.92 -26.09 7.26
N LEU A 938 5.28 -27.21 6.62
CA LEU A 938 5.00 -28.56 7.14
C LEU A 938 5.67 -28.80 8.49
N GLN A 939 6.98 -28.52 8.61
CA GLN A 939 7.72 -28.71 9.86
C GLN A 939 7.18 -27.82 10.99
N GLY A 940 6.85 -26.57 10.68
CA GLY A 940 6.23 -25.64 11.62
C GLY A 940 4.84 -26.10 12.08
N PHE A 941 4.01 -26.61 11.15
CA PHE A 941 2.70 -27.17 11.48
C PHE A 941 2.80 -28.37 12.42
N LEU A 942 3.68 -29.33 12.11
CA LEU A 942 3.86 -30.53 12.93
C LEU A 942 4.49 -30.22 14.29
N ALA A 943 5.39 -29.24 14.37
CA ALA A 943 5.94 -28.77 15.63
C ALA A 943 4.86 -28.11 16.51
N PHE A 944 3.97 -27.33 15.92
CA PHE A 944 2.85 -26.70 16.63
C PHE A 944 1.85 -27.73 17.18
N LEU A 945 1.55 -28.79 16.42
CA LEU A 945 0.71 -29.89 16.92
C LEU A 945 1.25 -30.51 18.21
N LEU A 946 2.58 -30.56 18.35
CA LEU A 946 3.23 -31.17 19.50
C LEU A 946 3.28 -30.25 20.72
N ALA A 947 3.67 -28.99 20.51
CA ALA A 947 4.10 -28.12 21.61
C ALA A 947 3.42 -26.73 21.64
N GLU A 948 2.51 -26.45 20.71
CA GLU A 948 1.87 -25.14 20.53
C GLU A 948 2.94 -24.01 20.53
N GLU A 949 2.82 -23.06 21.45
CA GLU A 949 3.79 -22.01 21.73
C GLU A 949 4.29 -22.06 23.19
N GLN A 950 4.32 -23.24 23.81
CA GLN A 950 4.88 -23.42 25.16
C GLN A 950 6.39 -23.73 25.12
N SER A 951 7.21 -23.00 25.89
CA SER A 951 8.60 -23.41 26.17
C SER A 951 8.66 -24.18 27.48
N CYS A 952 9.69 -25.00 27.68
CA CYS A 952 9.90 -25.76 28.92
C CYS A 952 10.17 -24.89 30.17
N GLU A 953 10.23 -23.55 30.04
CA GLU A 953 10.62 -22.61 31.10
C GLU A 953 9.45 -21.97 31.87
N TYR A 954 8.18 -22.17 31.47
CA TYR A 954 7.01 -21.55 32.11
C TYR A 954 6.09 -22.57 32.81
N GLU A 955 5.43 -22.17 33.90
CA GLU A 955 4.44 -22.98 34.63
C GLU A 955 3.38 -23.52 33.67
N MET A 956 3.20 -24.84 33.70
CA MET A 956 2.36 -25.57 32.75
C MET A 956 0.87 -25.34 33.02
N ASP A 957 0.28 -24.33 32.38
CA ASP A 957 -1.16 -24.24 32.21
C ASP A 957 -1.68 -25.41 31.34
N VAL A 958 -2.96 -25.75 31.50
CA VAL A 958 -3.60 -26.94 30.88
C VAL A 958 -3.24 -27.06 29.39
N ALA A 959 -2.46 -28.08 29.07
CA ALA A 959 -1.97 -28.34 27.72
C ALA A 959 -3.10 -28.49 26.70
N THR A 960 -3.05 -27.72 25.61
CA THR A 960 -3.95 -27.87 24.47
C THR A 960 -3.61 -29.14 23.69
N PRO A 961 -4.57 -30.07 23.49
CA PRO A 961 -4.31 -31.30 22.75
C PRO A 961 -4.03 -31.07 21.26
N TYR A 962 -3.26 -31.96 20.62
CA TYR A 962 -2.90 -31.82 19.20
C TYR A 962 -4.10 -31.68 18.25
N TRP A 963 -5.25 -32.32 18.55
CA TRP A 963 -6.45 -32.21 17.71
C TRP A 963 -7.14 -30.85 17.81
N VAL A 964 -6.88 -30.08 18.87
CA VAL A 964 -7.29 -28.67 18.98
C VAL A 964 -6.26 -27.81 18.24
N ASN A 965 -4.97 -28.02 18.49
CA ASN A 965 -3.86 -27.28 17.86
C ASN A 965 -3.81 -27.42 16.33
N ALA A 966 -4.43 -28.47 15.77
CA ALA A 966 -4.54 -28.63 14.32
C ALA A 966 -5.42 -27.55 13.66
N PHE A 967 -6.35 -26.94 14.40
CA PHE A 967 -7.36 -26.02 13.86
C PHE A 967 -7.43 -24.69 14.61
N ASP A 968 -6.96 -24.65 15.85
CA ASP A 968 -6.83 -23.49 16.72
C ASP A 968 -5.36 -23.24 17.06
N GLY A 969 -5.06 -22.20 17.82
CA GLY A 969 -3.69 -21.84 18.20
C GLY A 969 -2.79 -21.11 17.19
N ALA A 970 -2.76 -21.43 15.88
CA ALA A 970 -1.70 -20.95 14.96
C ALA A 970 -2.12 -20.16 13.70
N ASP A 971 -1.20 -19.29 13.23
CA ASP A 971 -1.29 -18.49 12.01
C ASP A 971 -0.30 -18.93 10.93
N GLY A 972 -0.75 -18.92 9.67
CA GLY A 972 0.08 -19.28 8.50
C GLY A 972 -0.76 -19.81 7.34
N ALA A 973 -0.19 -19.83 6.13
CA ALA A 973 -0.91 -20.24 4.92
C ALA A 973 -1.40 -21.71 5.00
N LEU A 974 -0.59 -22.61 5.57
CA LEU A 974 -0.96 -24.01 5.78
C LEU A 974 -2.07 -24.15 6.85
N PHE A 975 -1.97 -23.44 7.99
CA PHE A 975 -3.02 -23.45 9.02
C PHE A 975 -4.36 -22.92 8.51
N GLU A 976 -4.31 -21.86 7.70
CA GLU A 976 -5.49 -21.30 7.03
C GLU A 976 -6.15 -22.27 6.05
N ALA A 977 -5.34 -23.08 5.36
CA ALA A 977 -5.84 -24.12 4.49
C ALA A 977 -6.43 -25.30 5.27
N VAL A 978 -5.77 -25.73 6.35
CA VAL A 978 -6.24 -26.81 7.24
C VAL A 978 -7.56 -26.44 7.92
N ARG A 979 -7.74 -25.18 8.35
CA ARG A 979 -8.99 -24.69 8.97
C ARG A 979 -10.23 -24.84 8.09
N ARG A 980 -10.08 -24.94 6.76
CA ARG A 980 -11.21 -25.23 5.85
C ARG A 980 -11.78 -26.65 6.01
N PHE A 981 -10.99 -27.54 6.61
CA PHE A 981 -11.33 -28.92 6.89
C PHE A 981 -11.61 -29.15 8.38
N ASP A 982 -11.86 -28.09 9.17
CA ASP A 982 -12.18 -28.23 10.59
C ASP A 982 -13.51 -29.00 10.75
N PRO A 983 -13.50 -30.18 11.39
CA PRO A 983 -14.72 -30.94 11.65
C PRO A 983 -15.76 -30.15 12.44
N ALA A 984 -15.37 -29.14 13.23
CA ALA A 984 -16.29 -28.31 13.98
C ALA A 984 -17.27 -27.52 13.10
N ASP A 985 -16.86 -27.17 11.87
CA ASP A 985 -17.62 -26.31 10.96
C ASP A 985 -18.51 -27.06 9.96
N VAL A 986 -18.41 -28.40 9.91
CA VAL A 986 -19.15 -29.24 8.94
C VAL A 986 -20.16 -30.12 9.67
N THR A 987 -21.43 -30.14 9.28
CA THR A 987 -22.45 -30.97 9.95
C THR A 987 -22.45 -32.42 9.43
N HIS A 988 -22.39 -33.39 10.34
CA HIS A 988 -22.51 -34.83 10.06
C HIS A 988 -23.62 -35.43 10.94
N PRO A 989 -24.91 -35.30 10.54
CA PRO A 989 -26.04 -35.43 11.46
C PRO A 989 -26.05 -36.70 12.34
N LEU A 990 -25.70 -37.86 11.77
CA LEU A 990 -25.68 -39.12 12.50
C LEU A 990 -24.51 -39.22 13.49
N LEU A 991 -23.32 -38.75 13.10
CA LEU A 991 -22.15 -38.77 13.96
C LEU A 991 -22.23 -37.66 15.01
N ASP A 992 -22.78 -36.50 14.66
CA ASP A 992 -22.99 -35.36 15.54
C ASP A 992 -23.96 -35.69 16.66
N ASP A 993 -25.09 -36.35 16.37
CA ASP A 993 -26.04 -36.77 17.40
C ASP A 993 -25.41 -37.77 18.39
N VAL A 994 -24.62 -38.71 17.87
CA VAL A 994 -23.91 -39.71 18.67
C VAL A 994 -22.84 -39.07 19.56
N LEU A 995 -21.98 -38.21 19.00
CA LEU A 995 -20.93 -37.51 19.73
C LEU A 995 -21.50 -36.50 20.74
N TRP A 996 -22.57 -35.79 20.39
CA TRP A 996 -23.25 -34.83 21.27
C TRP A 996 -23.86 -35.51 22.49
N ARG A 997 -24.48 -36.69 22.29
CA ARG A 997 -25.07 -37.49 23.38
C ARG A 997 -24.05 -38.36 24.11
N LYS A 998 -22.80 -38.43 23.62
CA LYS A 998 -21.77 -39.41 24.06
C LYS A 998 -22.30 -40.85 24.04
N ALA A 999 -23.11 -41.18 23.02
CA ALA A 999 -23.86 -42.43 22.88
C ALA A 999 -23.09 -43.51 22.09
N ASP A 1000 -21.88 -43.21 21.64
CA ASP A 1000 -20.98 -44.15 21.00
C ASP A 1000 -20.41 -45.18 21.99
N PRO A 1001 -20.09 -46.39 21.52
CA PRO A 1001 -19.45 -47.39 22.36
C PRO A 1001 -17.95 -47.08 22.55
N GLU A 1002 -17.37 -47.42 23.70
CA GLU A 1002 -15.95 -47.09 24.00
C GLU A 1002 -14.96 -47.65 22.96
N HIS A 1003 -15.26 -48.81 22.36
CA HIS A 1003 -14.44 -49.41 21.30
C HIS A 1003 -14.48 -48.63 19.96
N ALA A 1004 -15.31 -47.59 19.84
CA ALA A 1004 -15.32 -46.72 18.68
C ALA A 1004 -14.13 -45.74 18.67
N TRP A 1005 -13.45 -45.57 19.81
CA TRP A 1005 -12.26 -44.73 19.94
C TRP A 1005 -11.00 -45.58 20.11
N THR A 1006 -9.88 -45.13 19.53
CA THR A 1006 -8.60 -45.80 19.76
C THR A 1006 -8.02 -45.56 21.16
N LEU A 1007 -8.51 -44.57 21.90
CA LEU A 1007 -8.16 -44.30 23.30
C LEU A 1007 -9.42 -43.92 24.12
N PRO A 1008 -9.54 -44.36 25.39
CA PRO A 1008 -10.67 -44.02 26.25
C PRO A 1008 -10.92 -42.51 26.33
N TYR A 1009 -12.19 -42.11 26.38
CA TYR A 1009 -12.62 -40.72 26.48
C TYR A 1009 -13.29 -40.50 27.86
N PRO A 1010 -12.90 -39.48 28.66
CA PRO A 1010 -13.52 -39.24 29.95
C PRO A 1010 -14.99 -38.84 29.79
N ARG A 1011 -15.91 -39.68 30.28
CA ARG A 1011 -17.37 -39.46 30.21
C ARG A 1011 -17.86 -38.67 31.42
N ASN A 1012 -17.61 -37.36 31.48
CA ASN A 1012 -18.42 -36.49 32.34
C ASN A 1012 -19.50 -35.82 31.50
N ILE A 1013 -20.76 -36.12 31.80
CA ILE A 1013 -21.90 -35.38 31.23
C ILE A 1013 -22.33 -34.42 32.32
N ASP A 1014 -21.80 -33.21 32.30
CA ASP A 1014 -22.42 -32.15 33.10
C ASP A 1014 -23.60 -31.58 32.31
N THR A 1015 -24.77 -32.20 32.46
CA THR A 1015 -26.00 -31.68 31.85
C THR A 1015 -26.39 -30.30 32.40
N ALA A 1016 -25.80 -29.87 33.53
CA ALA A 1016 -26.03 -28.57 34.16
C ALA A 1016 -25.07 -27.48 33.63
N ALA A 1017 -24.02 -27.84 32.88
CA ALA A 1017 -23.10 -26.86 32.29
C ALA A 1017 -23.81 -25.96 31.26
N PRO A 1018 -23.42 -24.66 31.16
CA PRO A 1018 -23.93 -23.74 30.15
C PRO A 1018 -23.81 -24.30 28.73
N LEU A 1019 -24.76 -23.93 27.85
CA LEU A 1019 -24.76 -24.37 26.44
C LEU A 1019 -23.44 -24.05 25.72
N VAL A 1020 -22.80 -22.92 26.06
CA VAL A 1020 -21.53 -22.49 25.46
C VAL A 1020 -20.41 -23.47 25.80
N GLU A 1021 -20.28 -23.90 27.05
CA GLU A 1021 -19.24 -24.86 27.47
C GLU A 1021 -19.45 -26.24 26.84
N ARG A 1022 -20.71 -26.71 26.77
CA ARG A 1022 -21.05 -27.97 26.09
C ARG A 1022 -20.77 -27.91 24.60
N LEU A 1023 -20.96 -26.75 23.96
CA LEU A 1023 -20.64 -26.56 22.55
C LEU A 1023 -19.13 -26.61 22.30
N GLU A 1024 -18.33 -25.98 23.15
CA GLU A 1024 -16.86 -26.04 23.04
C GLU A 1024 -16.32 -27.46 23.29
N GLU A 1025 -16.88 -28.17 24.27
CA GLU A 1025 -16.54 -29.59 24.51
C GLU A 1025 -16.92 -30.47 23.30
N PHE A 1026 -18.08 -30.24 22.69
CA PHE A 1026 -18.49 -30.96 21.49
C PHE A 1026 -17.56 -30.67 20.30
N LYS A 1027 -17.20 -29.41 20.04
CA LYS A 1027 -16.26 -29.03 18.98
C LYS A 1027 -14.92 -29.74 19.17
N ALA A 1028 -14.37 -29.71 20.39
CA ALA A 1028 -13.12 -30.39 20.70
C ALA A 1028 -13.22 -31.92 20.52
N THR A 1029 -14.34 -32.52 20.91
CA THR A 1029 -14.61 -33.96 20.74
C THR A 1029 -14.72 -34.34 19.26
N LYS A 1030 -15.38 -33.51 18.45
CA LYS A 1030 -15.52 -33.73 17.02
C LYS A 1030 -14.20 -33.56 16.26
N ARG A 1031 -13.38 -32.57 16.64
CA ARG A 1031 -11.99 -32.43 16.17
C ARG A 1031 -11.15 -33.66 16.53
N ARG A 1032 -11.29 -34.20 17.74
CA ARG A 1032 -10.64 -35.46 18.15
C ARG A 1032 -11.14 -36.66 17.35
N ALA A 1033 -12.44 -36.73 17.03
CA ALA A 1033 -13.04 -37.84 16.31
C ALA A 1033 -12.39 -38.05 14.94
N LEU A 1034 -12.00 -36.97 14.26
CA LEU A 1034 -11.23 -37.04 13.02
C LEU A 1034 -10.00 -37.94 13.15
N PHE A 1035 -9.25 -37.79 14.25
CA PHE A 1035 -7.98 -38.49 14.47
C PHE A 1035 -8.12 -39.82 15.21
N GLU A 1036 -9.13 -40.01 16.07
CA GLU A 1036 -9.17 -41.16 16.99
C GLU A 1036 -10.47 -41.97 16.97
N HIS A 1037 -11.52 -41.52 16.28
CA HIS A 1037 -12.78 -42.29 16.18
C HIS A 1037 -12.80 -43.16 14.93
N ARG A 1038 -13.35 -44.39 14.96
CA ARG A 1038 -13.39 -45.31 13.79
C ARG A 1038 -13.98 -44.67 12.52
N ASP A 1039 -14.96 -43.78 12.68
CA ASP A 1039 -15.65 -43.09 11.59
C ASP A 1039 -15.02 -41.72 11.25
N GLY A 1040 -13.87 -41.39 11.84
CA GLY A 1040 -13.24 -40.06 11.77
C GLY A 1040 -12.91 -39.56 10.37
N LEU A 1041 -12.48 -40.44 9.45
CA LEU A 1041 -12.17 -40.03 8.07
C LEU A 1041 -13.41 -39.58 7.30
N SER A 1042 -14.63 -39.93 7.73
CA SER A 1042 -15.86 -39.41 7.12
C SER A 1042 -16.00 -37.89 7.31
N LEU A 1043 -15.30 -37.32 8.31
CA LEU A 1043 -15.25 -35.89 8.59
C LEU A 1043 -14.35 -35.11 7.60
N LEU A 1044 -13.44 -35.78 6.87
CA LEU A 1044 -12.58 -35.14 5.84
C LEU A 1044 -13.26 -35.00 4.47
N ARG A 1045 -14.51 -35.45 4.32
CA ARG A 1045 -15.24 -35.25 3.08
C ARG A 1045 -15.45 -33.75 2.90
N SER A 1046 -14.73 -33.16 1.95
CA SER A 1046 -14.89 -31.75 1.61
C SER A 1046 -16.35 -31.48 1.29
N SER A 1047 -16.98 -30.63 2.09
CA SER A 1047 -18.28 -30.02 1.79
C SER A 1047 -18.15 -28.95 0.69
N ASP A 1048 -16.93 -28.61 0.27
CA ASP A 1048 -16.69 -27.63 -0.79
C ASP A 1048 -16.92 -28.28 -2.16
N HIS A 1049 -18.07 -27.96 -2.74
CA HIS A 1049 -18.48 -28.38 -4.07
C HIS A 1049 -17.43 -28.04 -5.15
N VAL A 1050 -16.68 -26.94 -4.98
CA VAL A 1050 -15.67 -26.47 -5.94
C VAL A 1050 -14.51 -27.45 -6.07
N ASP A 1051 -14.03 -27.98 -4.96
CA ASP A 1051 -12.86 -28.86 -4.93
C ASP A 1051 -13.16 -30.24 -5.52
N ASN A 1052 -14.38 -30.72 -5.31
CA ASN A 1052 -14.85 -31.96 -5.92
C ASN A 1052 -14.97 -31.83 -7.44
N GLU A 1053 -15.51 -30.70 -7.93
CA GLU A 1053 -15.58 -30.40 -9.36
C GLU A 1053 -14.19 -30.28 -9.99
N LEU A 1054 -13.23 -29.63 -9.33
CA LEU A 1054 -11.85 -29.56 -9.84
C LEU A 1054 -11.24 -30.95 -9.98
N ARG A 1055 -11.43 -31.83 -8.99
CA ARG A 1055 -10.91 -33.21 -9.03
C ARG A 1055 -11.46 -34.00 -10.21
N GLU A 1056 -12.78 -33.94 -10.44
CA GLU A 1056 -13.41 -34.60 -11.58
C GLU A 1056 -12.92 -34.05 -12.94
N LEU A 1057 -12.57 -32.76 -13.01
CA LEU A 1057 -11.99 -32.19 -14.23
C LEU A 1057 -10.55 -32.65 -14.48
N LEU A 1058 -9.77 -32.88 -13.43
CA LEU A 1058 -8.39 -33.36 -13.51
C LEU A 1058 -8.30 -34.85 -13.91
N ASP A 1059 -9.36 -35.63 -13.70
CA ASP A 1059 -9.49 -36.99 -14.28
C ASP A 1059 -9.57 -36.96 -15.83
N GLY A 1060 -9.86 -35.79 -16.40
CA GLY A 1060 -9.82 -35.53 -17.83
C GLY A 1060 -10.89 -36.27 -18.64
N GLY A 1061 -10.60 -36.45 -19.93
CA GLY A 1061 -11.46 -37.17 -20.86
C GLY A 1061 -12.72 -36.39 -21.31
N THR A 1062 -13.59 -37.09 -22.05
CA THR A 1062 -14.75 -36.47 -22.71
C THR A 1062 -15.80 -35.98 -21.70
N ARG A 1063 -15.98 -36.71 -20.58
CA ARG A 1063 -16.94 -36.32 -19.53
C ARG A 1063 -16.55 -34.99 -18.87
N ALA A 1064 -15.29 -34.83 -18.49
CA ALA A 1064 -14.78 -33.57 -17.93
C ALA A 1064 -14.86 -32.42 -18.94
N THR A 1065 -14.50 -32.68 -20.21
CA THR A 1065 -14.61 -31.68 -21.29
C THR A 1065 -16.06 -31.19 -21.45
N ARG A 1066 -17.04 -32.10 -21.45
CA ARG A 1066 -18.47 -31.78 -21.47
C ARG A 1066 -18.93 -30.97 -20.26
N ARG A 1067 -18.39 -31.26 -19.07
CA ARG A 1067 -18.67 -30.49 -17.84
C ARG A 1067 -18.16 -29.06 -17.95
N CYS A 1068 -16.93 -28.85 -18.44
CA CYS A 1068 -16.39 -27.51 -18.72
C CYS A 1068 -17.29 -26.73 -19.69
N VAL A 1069 -17.72 -27.37 -20.79
CA VAL A 1069 -18.61 -26.74 -21.79
C VAL A 1069 -19.93 -26.31 -21.17
N ARG A 1070 -20.56 -27.17 -20.37
CA ARG A 1070 -21.79 -26.84 -19.64
C ARG A 1070 -21.60 -25.65 -18.72
N LEU A 1071 -20.56 -25.65 -17.90
CA LEU A 1071 -20.27 -24.56 -16.96
C LEU A 1071 -20.08 -23.23 -17.70
N LEU A 1072 -19.37 -23.24 -18.84
CA LEU A 1072 -19.17 -22.05 -19.66
C LEU A 1072 -20.46 -21.57 -20.32
N ASN A 1073 -21.30 -22.48 -20.82
CA ASN A 1073 -22.60 -22.10 -21.36
C ASN A 1073 -23.48 -21.49 -20.26
N ARG A 1074 -23.58 -22.13 -19.09
CA ARG A 1074 -24.35 -21.64 -17.93
C ARG A 1074 -23.86 -20.31 -17.37
N PHE A 1075 -22.58 -20.02 -17.52
CA PHE A 1075 -22.02 -18.74 -17.13
C PHE A 1075 -22.64 -17.56 -17.89
N PHE A 1076 -23.08 -17.78 -19.14
CA PHE A 1076 -23.75 -16.77 -19.95
C PHE A 1076 -25.28 -16.95 -19.98
N ASP A 1077 -25.76 -18.17 -20.19
CA ASP A 1077 -27.19 -18.51 -20.18
C ASP A 1077 -27.49 -19.51 -19.07
N ARG A 1078 -28.12 -19.06 -17.98
CA ARG A 1078 -28.39 -19.89 -16.79
C ARG A 1078 -29.20 -21.17 -17.09
N ASP A 1079 -30.00 -21.13 -18.15
CA ASP A 1079 -30.95 -22.18 -18.54
C ASP A 1079 -30.37 -23.09 -19.65
N GLU A 1080 -29.14 -22.84 -20.12
CA GLU A 1080 -28.46 -23.65 -21.14
C GLU A 1080 -27.76 -24.88 -20.55
N GLU A 1081 -28.24 -26.07 -20.90
CA GLU A 1081 -27.78 -27.36 -20.36
C GLU A 1081 -27.00 -28.21 -21.38
N ARG A 1082 -26.84 -27.76 -22.63
CA ARG A 1082 -26.12 -28.51 -23.67
C ARG A 1082 -24.64 -28.66 -23.34
N THR A 1083 -24.14 -29.87 -23.53
CA THR A 1083 -22.76 -30.27 -23.26
C THR A 1083 -21.96 -30.61 -24.52
N GLU A 1084 -22.63 -30.91 -25.63
CA GLU A 1084 -22.00 -31.31 -26.89
C GLU A 1084 -21.50 -30.11 -27.72
N ILE A 1085 -21.92 -28.89 -27.34
CA ILE A 1085 -21.67 -27.66 -28.09
C ILE A 1085 -21.31 -26.55 -27.10
N LEU A 1086 -20.20 -25.86 -27.37
CA LEU A 1086 -19.85 -24.61 -26.73
C LEU A 1086 -20.34 -23.44 -27.57
N TYR A 1087 -21.20 -22.61 -27.00
CA TYR A 1087 -21.61 -21.38 -27.65
C TYR A 1087 -20.50 -20.33 -27.52
N LEU A 1088 -20.11 -19.74 -28.65
CA LEU A 1088 -19.13 -18.65 -28.66
C LEU A 1088 -19.84 -17.34 -28.30
N TRP A 1089 -20.08 -17.15 -27.01
CA TRP A 1089 -20.76 -15.98 -26.46
C TRP A 1089 -19.93 -14.70 -26.61
N MET A 1090 -20.56 -13.71 -27.21
CA MET A 1090 -20.07 -12.36 -27.38
C MET A 1090 -20.89 -11.44 -26.47
N THR A 1091 -20.23 -10.78 -25.53
CA THR A 1091 -20.85 -9.67 -24.79
C THR A 1091 -20.39 -8.38 -25.42
N HIS A 1092 -21.32 -7.52 -25.84
CA HIS A 1092 -20.96 -6.24 -26.43
C HIS A 1092 -20.66 -5.21 -25.36
N ARG A 1093 -19.52 -4.55 -25.58
CA ARG A 1093 -18.87 -3.73 -24.59
C ARG A 1093 -18.63 -2.31 -25.16
N TYR A 1094 -19.04 -1.31 -24.39
CA TYR A 1094 -19.21 0.13 -24.70
C TYR A 1094 -19.10 0.88 -23.35
N ASP A 1095 -19.70 0.33 -22.26
CA ASP A 1095 -19.92 0.97 -20.96
C ASP A 1095 -19.79 0.17 -19.68
N ALA A 1096 -19.90 0.74 -18.50
CA ALA A 1096 -19.26 0.14 -17.35
C ALA A 1096 -20.22 -0.70 -16.52
N ASP A 1097 -21.34 -0.91 -17.11
CA ASP A 1097 -22.33 -1.74 -16.50
C ASP A 1097 -22.07 -3.14 -17.01
N VAL A 1098 -22.31 -4.13 -16.16
CA VAL A 1098 -22.11 -5.51 -16.59
C VAL A 1098 -23.00 -5.73 -17.82
N PRO A 1099 -22.48 -6.26 -18.94
CA PRO A 1099 -23.29 -6.46 -20.12
C PRO A 1099 -24.37 -7.47 -19.75
N ARG A 1100 -25.60 -6.96 -19.65
CA ARG A 1100 -26.79 -7.72 -19.28
C ARG A 1100 -27.14 -8.76 -20.34
N HIS A 1101 -26.86 -8.47 -21.61
CA HIS A 1101 -27.15 -9.38 -22.71
C HIS A 1101 -25.87 -9.98 -23.29
N ALA A 1102 -25.93 -11.25 -23.68
CA ALA A 1102 -24.91 -11.94 -24.47
C ALA A 1102 -25.51 -12.46 -25.77
N ALA A 1103 -24.71 -12.54 -26.81
CA ALA A 1103 -25.10 -13.06 -28.11
C ALA A 1103 -24.14 -14.18 -28.54
N ALA A 1104 -24.61 -15.32 -29.00
CA ALA A 1104 -23.79 -16.33 -29.65
C ALA A 1104 -24.26 -16.48 -31.10
N VAL A 1105 -23.31 -16.63 -32.02
CA VAL A 1105 -23.59 -16.73 -33.47
C VAL A 1105 -23.20 -18.10 -34.01
N LEU A 1106 -22.19 -18.74 -33.39
CA LEU A 1106 -21.64 -20.01 -33.86
C LEU A 1106 -21.47 -21.00 -32.70
N PRO A 1107 -22.07 -22.20 -32.81
CA PRO A 1107 -21.79 -23.31 -31.92
C PRO A 1107 -20.47 -23.99 -32.31
N LEU A 1108 -19.60 -24.25 -31.34
CA LEU A 1108 -18.39 -25.06 -31.53
C LEU A 1108 -18.63 -26.47 -30.97
N PRO A 1109 -18.57 -27.54 -31.79
CA PRO A 1109 -18.73 -28.91 -31.29
C PRO A 1109 -17.65 -29.28 -30.27
N VAL A 1110 -18.02 -30.00 -29.22
CA VAL A 1110 -17.08 -30.50 -28.20
C VAL A 1110 -16.01 -31.42 -28.81
N SER A 1111 -16.30 -32.04 -29.96
CA SER A 1111 -15.32 -32.83 -30.73
C SER A 1111 -14.11 -32.03 -31.20
N ASN A 1112 -14.20 -30.69 -31.25
CA ASN A 1112 -13.10 -29.79 -31.62
C ASN A 1112 -12.32 -29.30 -30.40
N LEU A 1113 -12.81 -29.59 -29.19
CA LEU A 1113 -12.16 -29.23 -27.94
C LEU A 1113 -11.45 -30.45 -27.35
N ARG A 1114 -10.46 -30.17 -26.51
CA ARG A 1114 -9.83 -31.16 -25.63
C ARG A 1114 -9.49 -30.49 -24.31
N LEU A 1115 -9.53 -31.27 -23.24
CA LEU A 1115 -9.08 -30.86 -21.92
C LEU A 1115 -7.69 -31.45 -21.69
N LEU A 1116 -6.71 -30.58 -21.48
CA LEU A 1116 -5.31 -30.96 -21.25
C LEU A 1116 -5.00 -30.83 -19.76
N VAL A 1117 -4.53 -31.91 -19.15
CA VAL A 1117 -4.08 -31.92 -17.75
C VAL A 1117 -2.56 -31.80 -17.76
N PRO A 1118 -1.97 -30.86 -17.00
CA PRO A 1118 -0.52 -30.73 -16.94
C PRO A 1118 0.11 -32.00 -16.37
N GLN A 1119 1.18 -32.42 -17.01
CA GLN A 1119 2.07 -33.47 -16.51
C GLN A 1119 3.47 -32.88 -16.35
N LEU A 1120 4.27 -33.45 -15.46
CA LEU A 1120 5.69 -33.10 -15.41
C LEU A 1120 6.38 -33.53 -16.69
N ARG A 1121 7.35 -32.72 -17.11
CA ARG A 1121 8.34 -33.14 -18.11
C ARG A 1121 8.94 -34.50 -17.75
N PRO A 1122 9.20 -35.38 -18.74
CA PRO A 1122 9.74 -36.71 -18.48
C PRO A 1122 10.96 -36.69 -17.54
N SER A 1123 11.91 -35.77 -17.76
CA SER A 1123 13.11 -35.61 -16.93
C SER A 1123 12.85 -35.30 -15.45
N LEU A 1124 11.66 -34.87 -15.04
CA LEU A 1124 11.34 -34.48 -13.65
C LEU A 1124 10.39 -35.44 -12.94
N ARG A 1125 9.85 -36.46 -13.64
CA ARG A 1125 8.84 -37.37 -13.06
C ARG A 1125 9.38 -38.15 -11.86
N ASP A 1126 10.63 -38.59 -11.93
CA ASP A 1126 11.27 -39.34 -10.85
C ASP A 1126 11.59 -38.45 -9.64
N ALA A 1127 11.82 -37.14 -9.85
CA ALA A 1127 12.04 -36.18 -8.77
C ALA A 1127 10.74 -35.89 -7.98
N PHE A 1128 9.60 -35.91 -8.66
CA PHE A 1128 8.30 -35.51 -8.10
C PHE A 1128 7.19 -36.52 -8.46
N PRO A 1129 7.29 -37.78 -7.99
CA PRO A 1129 6.32 -38.83 -8.33
C PRO A 1129 4.91 -38.56 -7.80
N ASP A 1130 4.80 -37.78 -6.71
CA ASP A 1130 3.54 -37.39 -6.07
C ASP A 1130 2.99 -36.05 -6.60
N TYR A 1131 3.48 -35.55 -7.73
CA TYR A 1131 2.99 -34.31 -8.34
C TYR A 1131 1.49 -34.40 -8.63
N ARG A 1132 0.79 -33.33 -8.28
CA ARG A 1132 -0.64 -33.17 -8.57
C ARG A 1132 -0.86 -31.91 -9.38
N ALA A 1133 -1.63 -32.05 -10.44
CA ALA A 1133 -2.11 -30.93 -11.21
C ALA A 1133 -3.06 -30.07 -10.37
N ASP A 1134 -2.89 -28.76 -10.42
CA ASP A 1134 -3.76 -27.76 -9.76
C ASP A 1134 -4.77 -27.14 -10.74
N HIS A 1135 -4.70 -27.51 -12.01
CA HIS A 1135 -5.55 -26.98 -13.06
C HIS A 1135 -5.62 -27.92 -14.27
N ALA A 1136 -6.64 -27.70 -15.12
CA ALA A 1136 -6.70 -28.24 -16.47
C ALA A 1136 -6.75 -27.09 -17.49
N ILE A 1137 -6.45 -27.36 -18.77
CA ILE A 1137 -6.53 -26.37 -19.85
C ILE A 1137 -7.53 -26.86 -20.89
N LEU A 1138 -8.66 -26.16 -21.03
CA LEU A 1138 -9.60 -26.38 -22.12
C LEU A 1138 -9.10 -25.64 -23.36
N VAL A 1139 -8.87 -26.35 -24.47
CA VAL A 1139 -8.32 -25.75 -25.69
C VAL A 1139 -8.90 -26.42 -26.94
N ALA A 1140 -8.93 -25.70 -28.06
CA ALA A 1140 -9.25 -26.32 -29.35
C ALA A 1140 -8.11 -27.24 -29.82
N LYS A 1141 -8.45 -28.32 -30.53
CA LYS A 1141 -7.48 -29.35 -30.98
C LYS A 1141 -6.38 -28.79 -31.88
N ASP A 1142 -6.68 -27.76 -32.66
CA ASP A 1142 -5.81 -27.07 -33.61
C ASP A 1142 -5.07 -25.87 -33.00
N MET A 1143 -5.27 -25.58 -31.71
CA MET A 1143 -4.63 -24.46 -31.00
C MET A 1143 -3.57 -24.94 -29.98
N PRO A 1144 -2.52 -24.13 -29.72
CA PRO A 1144 -1.53 -24.46 -28.71
C PRO A 1144 -2.11 -24.31 -27.29
N PRO A 1145 -1.64 -25.08 -26.29
CA PRO A 1145 -2.12 -25.00 -24.90
C PRO A 1145 -2.08 -23.59 -24.29
N ALA A 1146 -1.09 -22.78 -24.66
CA ALA A 1146 -0.95 -21.39 -24.20
C ALA A 1146 -2.14 -20.48 -24.57
N ASP A 1147 -2.94 -20.87 -25.57
CA ASP A 1147 -4.15 -20.16 -25.96
C ASP A 1147 -5.44 -20.72 -25.35
N GLY A 1148 -5.35 -21.79 -24.55
CA GLY A 1148 -6.48 -22.41 -23.87
C GLY A 1148 -6.95 -21.65 -22.62
N LEU A 1149 -8.12 -22.03 -22.12
CA LEU A 1149 -8.67 -21.58 -20.85
C LEU A 1149 -8.20 -22.49 -19.73
N ARG A 1150 -7.38 -21.96 -18.82
CA ARG A 1150 -7.01 -22.62 -17.57
C ARG A 1150 -8.24 -22.72 -16.66
N PHE A 1151 -8.63 -23.93 -16.26
CA PHE A 1151 -9.61 -24.26 -15.22
C PHE A 1151 -8.86 -24.57 -13.91
N ASP A 1152 -8.73 -23.56 -13.07
CA ASP A 1152 -8.23 -23.68 -11.69
C ASP A 1152 -9.39 -23.47 -10.70
N ARG A 1153 -9.12 -23.67 -9.40
CA ARG A 1153 -10.10 -23.51 -8.32
C ARG A 1153 -10.83 -22.15 -8.38
N THR A 1154 -10.12 -21.06 -8.63
CA THR A 1154 -10.67 -19.70 -8.70
C THR A 1154 -11.68 -19.55 -9.85
N LEU A 1155 -11.36 -20.08 -11.03
CA LEU A 1155 -12.31 -20.06 -12.15
C LEU A 1155 -13.54 -20.93 -11.87
N LEU A 1156 -13.35 -22.11 -11.27
CA LEU A 1156 -14.44 -23.01 -10.93
C LEU A 1156 -15.38 -22.41 -9.88
N GLU A 1157 -14.84 -21.76 -8.84
CA GLU A 1157 -15.63 -21.08 -7.83
C GLU A 1157 -16.56 -20.04 -8.49
N ALA A 1158 -16.04 -19.25 -9.44
CA ALA A 1158 -16.83 -18.28 -10.18
C ALA A 1158 -17.90 -18.92 -11.10
N LEU A 1159 -17.55 -20.03 -11.77
CA LEU A 1159 -18.47 -20.76 -12.65
C LEU A 1159 -19.59 -21.47 -11.86
N LEU A 1160 -19.26 -22.06 -10.71
CA LEU A 1160 -20.22 -22.73 -9.85
C LEU A 1160 -21.10 -21.74 -9.09
N ALA A 1161 -20.56 -20.61 -8.64
CA ALA A 1161 -21.37 -19.53 -8.09
C ALA A 1161 -22.36 -19.00 -9.14
N ALA A 1162 -21.94 -18.88 -10.41
CA ALA A 1162 -22.84 -18.54 -11.51
C ALA A 1162 -23.92 -19.61 -11.74
N GLU A 1163 -23.56 -20.90 -11.69
CA GLU A 1163 -24.50 -22.04 -11.78
C GLU A 1163 -25.51 -22.04 -10.61
N GLN A 1164 -25.10 -21.61 -9.41
CA GLN A 1164 -25.95 -21.45 -8.23
C GLN A 1164 -26.79 -20.15 -8.25
N GLY A 1165 -26.72 -19.37 -9.32
CA GLY A 1165 -27.58 -18.20 -9.53
C GLY A 1165 -26.99 -16.87 -9.05
N LEU A 1166 -25.68 -16.79 -8.76
CA LEU A 1166 -25.02 -15.51 -8.46
C LEU A 1166 -25.27 -14.53 -9.62
N PRO A 1167 -25.85 -13.34 -9.45
CA PRO A 1167 -26.18 -12.45 -10.57
C PRO A 1167 -24.96 -11.94 -11.34
N SER A 1168 -25.11 -11.62 -12.63
CA SER A 1168 -23.97 -11.30 -13.51
C SER A 1168 -23.12 -10.10 -13.04
N ASN A 1169 -23.77 -9.15 -12.36
CA ASN A 1169 -23.21 -7.97 -11.71
C ASN A 1169 -22.19 -8.28 -10.61
N PHE A 1170 -22.27 -9.44 -9.96
CA PHE A 1170 -21.34 -9.89 -8.91
C PHE A 1170 -20.26 -10.84 -9.42
N ARG A 1171 -20.34 -11.30 -10.68
CA ARG A 1171 -19.34 -12.19 -11.32
C ARG A 1171 -18.06 -11.44 -11.76
N ARG A 1172 -17.77 -10.27 -11.15
CA ARG A 1172 -16.68 -9.33 -11.52
C ARG A 1172 -15.30 -9.82 -11.06
N GLY A 1173 -14.28 -9.61 -11.89
CA GLY A 1173 -12.89 -9.89 -11.50
C GLY A 1173 -12.08 -10.62 -12.56
N GLU A 1174 -10.99 -11.27 -12.17
CA GLU A 1174 -10.10 -12.00 -13.08
C GLU A 1174 -10.79 -13.17 -13.86
N PRO A 1175 -11.72 -13.97 -13.28
CA PRO A 1175 -12.28 -15.15 -13.96
C PRO A 1175 -13.06 -14.87 -15.25
N GLU A 1176 -14.03 -13.94 -15.26
CA GLU A 1176 -14.77 -13.63 -16.51
C GLU A 1176 -13.90 -12.98 -17.60
N ALA A 1177 -12.72 -12.42 -17.25
CA ALA A 1177 -11.80 -11.84 -18.24
C ALA A 1177 -11.07 -12.96 -18.98
N ARG A 1178 -10.71 -14.04 -18.25
CA ARG A 1178 -10.16 -15.27 -18.83
C ARG A 1178 -11.17 -15.96 -19.74
N ILE A 1179 -12.42 -16.12 -19.30
CA ILE A 1179 -13.50 -16.71 -20.13
C ILE A 1179 -13.69 -15.89 -21.40
N ALA A 1180 -13.86 -14.57 -21.30
CA ALA A 1180 -14.08 -13.71 -22.46
C ALA A 1180 -12.91 -13.73 -23.45
N ASN A 1181 -11.66 -13.72 -22.95
CA ASN A 1181 -10.48 -13.82 -23.81
C ASN A 1181 -10.42 -15.16 -24.56
N PHE A 1182 -10.70 -16.26 -23.87
CA PHE A 1182 -10.74 -17.59 -24.49
C PHE A 1182 -11.81 -17.71 -25.57
N ILE A 1183 -13.06 -17.29 -25.28
CA ILE A 1183 -14.16 -17.31 -26.25
C ILE A 1183 -13.85 -16.42 -27.46
N SER A 1184 -13.24 -15.25 -27.24
CA SER A 1184 -12.79 -14.36 -28.33
C SER A 1184 -11.72 -15.01 -29.22
N LYS A 1185 -10.72 -15.70 -28.63
CA LYS A 1185 -9.72 -16.45 -29.39
C LYS A 1185 -10.38 -17.55 -30.23
N LEU A 1186 -11.29 -18.33 -29.65
CA LEU A 1186 -12.05 -19.35 -30.39
C LEU A 1186 -12.88 -18.74 -31.52
N ALA A 1187 -13.57 -17.63 -31.28
CA ALA A 1187 -14.35 -16.93 -32.30
C ALA A 1187 -13.47 -16.39 -33.44
N LYS A 1188 -12.22 -16.00 -33.18
CA LYS A 1188 -11.30 -15.57 -34.24
C LYS A 1188 -10.86 -16.72 -35.15
N VAL A 1189 -10.65 -17.92 -34.59
CA VAL A 1189 -10.17 -19.09 -35.35
C VAL A 1189 -11.33 -19.82 -36.04
N HIS A 1190 -12.42 -20.05 -35.31
CA HIS A 1190 -13.55 -20.90 -35.72
C HIS A 1190 -14.80 -20.09 -36.06
N GLY A 1191 -14.84 -18.80 -35.75
CA GLY A 1191 -16.05 -17.97 -35.78
C GLY A 1191 -16.27 -17.12 -37.03
N ASP A 1192 -15.80 -17.57 -38.21
CA ASP A 1192 -16.05 -16.88 -39.48
C ASP A 1192 -17.47 -17.20 -40.01
N PRO A 1193 -18.46 -16.29 -39.87
CA PRO A 1193 -19.84 -16.55 -40.25
C PRO A 1193 -20.05 -16.48 -41.76
N SER A 1194 -19.08 -15.92 -42.52
CA SER A 1194 -19.18 -15.74 -43.97
C SER A 1194 -19.19 -17.07 -44.75
N LYS A 1195 -18.87 -18.17 -44.07
CA LYS A 1195 -18.92 -19.53 -44.61
C LYS A 1195 -20.33 -20.14 -44.62
N HIS A 1196 -21.32 -19.45 -44.07
CA HIS A 1196 -22.70 -19.94 -43.98
C HIS A 1196 -23.68 -18.93 -44.61
N ASP A 1197 -24.60 -19.42 -45.43
CA ASP A 1197 -25.61 -18.59 -46.11
C ASP A 1197 -26.67 -18.05 -45.13
N GLN A 1198 -26.98 -18.83 -44.08
CA GLN A 1198 -27.90 -18.50 -43.01
C GLN A 1198 -27.27 -18.85 -41.66
N VAL A 1199 -27.37 -17.95 -40.68
CA VAL A 1199 -26.75 -18.10 -39.36
C VAL A 1199 -27.78 -17.83 -38.27
N ALA A 1200 -27.85 -18.71 -37.28
CA ALA A 1200 -28.68 -18.53 -36.10
C ALA A 1200 -27.92 -17.70 -35.05
N VAL A 1201 -28.57 -16.67 -34.52
CA VAL A 1201 -28.03 -15.80 -33.47
C VAL A 1201 -28.85 -16.03 -32.21
N TRP A 1202 -28.22 -16.57 -31.18
CA TRP A 1202 -28.80 -16.74 -29.85
C TRP A 1202 -28.53 -15.48 -29.04
N LEU A 1203 -29.58 -14.82 -28.57
CA LEU A 1203 -29.50 -13.65 -27.69
C LEU A 1203 -30.02 -14.07 -26.32
N VAL A 1204 -29.29 -13.80 -25.24
CA VAL A 1204 -29.70 -14.10 -23.87
C VAL A 1204 -29.57 -12.89 -22.96
N ASP A 1205 -30.57 -12.65 -22.10
CA ASP A 1205 -30.45 -11.81 -20.91
C ASP A 1205 -29.88 -12.65 -19.76
N ARG A 1206 -28.64 -12.36 -19.37
CA ARG A 1206 -27.84 -13.15 -18.42
C ARG A 1206 -28.38 -13.13 -16.99
N ASP A 1207 -29.21 -12.14 -16.65
CA ASP A 1207 -29.82 -12.04 -15.32
C ASP A 1207 -31.17 -12.75 -15.27
N THR A 1208 -31.96 -12.66 -16.36
CA THR A 1208 -33.30 -13.25 -16.42
C THR A 1208 -33.37 -14.62 -17.09
N GLY A 1209 -32.31 -15.09 -17.75
CA GLY A 1209 -32.28 -16.34 -18.52
C GLY A 1209 -33.14 -16.31 -19.80
N ASN A 1210 -33.83 -15.20 -20.07
CA ASN A 1210 -34.65 -15.09 -21.27
C ASN A 1210 -33.74 -15.11 -22.51
N ASN A 1211 -33.93 -16.10 -23.37
CA ASN A 1211 -33.19 -16.22 -24.62
C ASN A 1211 -34.13 -16.16 -25.84
N VAL A 1212 -33.57 -15.72 -26.96
CA VAL A 1212 -34.24 -15.62 -28.26
C VAL A 1212 -33.26 -16.07 -29.34
N GLU A 1213 -33.70 -16.99 -30.19
CA GLU A 1213 -32.95 -17.40 -31.38
C GLU A 1213 -33.48 -16.65 -32.61
N VAL A 1214 -32.57 -16.02 -33.36
CA VAL A 1214 -32.90 -15.24 -34.57
C VAL A 1214 -32.09 -15.79 -35.74
N SER A 1215 -32.78 -16.23 -36.80
CA SER A 1215 -32.11 -16.62 -38.05
C SER A 1215 -31.81 -15.40 -38.93
N VAL A 1216 -30.58 -15.31 -39.44
CA VAL A 1216 -30.12 -14.22 -40.30
C VAL A 1216 -29.60 -14.80 -41.62
N ASP A 1217 -30.22 -14.41 -42.73
CA ASP A 1217 -29.72 -14.69 -44.08
C ASP A 1217 -28.67 -13.62 -44.44
N LEU A 1218 -27.40 -14.04 -44.47
CA LEU A 1218 -26.26 -13.15 -44.68
C LEU A 1218 -26.17 -12.68 -46.15
N ARG A 1219 -26.67 -13.47 -47.12
CA ARG A 1219 -26.69 -13.07 -48.53
C ARG A 1219 -27.73 -12.00 -48.81
N ARG A 1220 -28.94 -12.16 -48.25
CA ARG A 1220 -30.05 -11.23 -48.45
C ARG A 1220 -30.05 -10.08 -47.45
N ARG A 1221 -29.20 -10.14 -46.41
CA ARG A 1221 -29.15 -9.19 -45.28
C ARG A 1221 -30.52 -9.02 -44.62
N LYS A 1222 -31.25 -10.12 -44.43
CA LYS A 1222 -32.59 -10.13 -43.86
C LYS A 1222 -32.67 -11.09 -42.67
N TYR A 1223 -33.44 -10.70 -41.66
CA TYR A 1223 -33.88 -11.61 -40.62
C TYR A 1223 -34.88 -12.59 -41.23
N VAL A 1224 -34.60 -13.88 -41.11
CA VAL A 1224 -35.52 -14.93 -41.46
C VAL A 1224 -36.30 -15.23 -40.19
N ARG A 1225 -37.59 -14.88 -40.19
CA ARG A 1225 -38.48 -15.24 -39.10
C ARG A 1225 -38.73 -16.75 -39.23
N ASN A 1226 -38.29 -17.53 -38.25
CA ASN A 1226 -38.78 -18.90 -38.09
C ASN A 1226 -40.25 -18.88 -37.67
#